data_AF-A0A8W8J9W3-F1
#
_entry.id   AF-A0A8W8J9W3-F1
#
_cell.length_a   1.000
_cell.length_b   1.000
_cell.length_c   1.000
_cell.angle_alpha   90.00
_cell.angle_beta   90.00
_cell.angle_gamma   90.00
#
_symmetry.space_group_name_H-M   'P 1'
#
loop_
_entity.id
_entity.type
_entity.pdbx_description
1 polymer ?
#
loop_
_entity_poly.entity_id
_entity_poly.type
_entity_poly.pdbx_seq_one_letter_code
_entity_poly.pdbx_strand_id
1 'polypeptide(L)'
;MRCILGFWIFLIWLETVVLSVFCYTEIKPSINCSFLANYSGCERKTFPESLHPNVDCIDLSGNMLTYVNKIEGLDNLFYMDLSSNILKTVDNGAFASLRKLEYLDISNNEHLGLAVLPNVTNGLNQTNIKVLKVDQISCPGGRSNILQRHHLSYLDNTSLLELSIATNRIETLEPCVLSRLPKSIKRLSIARNRLIAAAYVLEYHSLVNVEVINASLRNSPFPFLRTISGCKENLDILKNDTVYHPGNCQNDLQYPLWSNTSGRLISVSAPPSLRTLYVNSSKIFSTVVKFGILPNVVRQVYLQDNIIHSWIGPMHGVENITVLDMSKNFCANIGKDVGVNLTGLLTLKLAENALGPRFQFDLTGKIFRNLRRLQFLDISYNRIQALPFPFFKNLRSINHLYVSNNLLSDWCVAMGHMVNLTTLDLSKNRIGTISPRGMAELDLVLARGNLSINLRNNKLLCTCENLNFLEWMFVNRAHFKNIDLYTCSNAQKDYMNINFKQFSKSISQLKEKCKSYTLYYIIISVTGTCFLSVIFGVALYRNRWKIRYMRYTLFQRARDSHLLSSSSDDLFLYDAFVSYTSKDRDFVIKDMIQKLEQDNGVQLLIRDRSFIPGEFKCQQIVRSIQESRKTICVVSKRYLKSAWRDYELNMARVEGVEVRKSMRYVILILLPEVCNGGYPKKISDFLKRDCFIEYPDDPAGYEEFWQRLCSALQENAQD
;
A
#
# COMPACT_ATOMS: atom_id res chain seq x y z
N MET A 1 9.95 -34.08 -15.36
CA MET A 1 10.47 -33.28 -16.50
C MET A 1 9.54 -33.22 -17.70
N ARG A 2 8.70 -34.24 -18.01
CA ARG A 2 7.77 -34.19 -19.16
C ARG A 2 6.61 -33.18 -19.02
N CYS A 3 6.12 -32.89 -17.82
CA CYS A 3 5.07 -31.86 -17.61
C CYS A 3 5.55 -30.42 -17.75
N ILE A 4 6.83 -30.15 -17.47
CA ILE A 4 7.41 -28.80 -17.60
C ILE A 4 7.58 -28.47 -19.09
N LEU A 5 8.03 -29.43 -19.89
CA LEU A 5 8.15 -29.27 -21.34
C LEU A 5 6.78 -29.01 -22.00
N GLY A 6 5.73 -29.71 -21.57
CA GLY A 6 4.36 -29.48 -22.04
C GLY A 6 3.80 -28.10 -21.68
N PHE A 7 4.15 -27.57 -20.49
CA PHE A 7 3.75 -26.22 -20.07
C PHE A 7 4.47 -25.12 -20.87
N TRP A 8 5.75 -25.33 -21.20
CA TRP A 8 6.50 -24.42 -22.08
C TRP A 8 6.02 -24.46 -23.52
N ILE A 9 5.70 -25.64 -24.07
CA ILE A 9 5.12 -25.77 -25.41
C ILE A 9 3.72 -25.14 -25.45
N PHE A 10 2.91 -25.31 -24.41
CA PHE A 10 1.60 -24.66 -24.31
C PHE A 10 1.72 -23.15 -24.16
N LEU A 11 2.72 -22.62 -23.44
CA LEU A 11 2.99 -21.18 -23.36
C LEU A 11 3.51 -20.60 -24.67
N ILE A 12 4.34 -21.34 -25.43
CA ILE A 12 4.81 -20.93 -26.76
C ILE A 12 3.64 -20.97 -27.76
N TRP A 13 2.74 -21.96 -27.63
CA TRP A 13 1.50 -22.03 -28.42
C TRP A 13 0.53 -20.90 -28.03
N LEU A 14 0.44 -20.55 -26.74
CA LEU A 14 -0.37 -19.43 -26.27
C LEU A 14 0.22 -18.08 -26.69
N GLU A 15 1.55 -17.89 -26.70
CA GLU A 15 2.19 -16.66 -27.21
C GLU A 15 2.02 -16.52 -28.72
N THR A 16 2.05 -17.61 -29.48
CA THR A 16 1.80 -17.58 -30.93
C THR A 16 0.31 -17.35 -31.26
N VAL A 17 -0.61 -17.84 -30.43
CA VAL A 17 -2.07 -17.60 -30.56
C VAL A 17 -2.49 -16.25 -29.95
N VAL A 18 -1.77 -15.70 -28.97
CA VAL A 18 -2.06 -14.36 -28.39
C VAL A 18 -1.45 -13.25 -29.24
N LEU A 19 -0.36 -13.52 -29.96
CA LEU A 19 0.17 -12.61 -30.99
C LEU A 19 -0.73 -12.51 -32.24
N SER A 20 -1.66 -13.45 -32.46
CA SER A 20 -2.63 -13.38 -33.56
C SER A 20 -3.96 -12.70 -33.18
N VAL A 21 -4.15 -12.26 -31.92
CA VAL A 21 -5.40 -11.64 -31.44
C VAL A 21 -5.28 -10.12 -31.22
N PHE A 22 -4.15 -9.50 -31.58
CA PHE A 22 -4.11 -8.04 -31.69
C PHE A 22 -4.79 -7.59 -32.98
N CYS A 23 -6.05 -7.21 -32.81
CA CYS A 23 -6.98 -6.66 -33.77
C CYS A 23 -6.34 -5.53 -34.60
N TYR A 24 -5.79 -5.87 -35.77
CA TYR A 24 -5.99 -5.03 -36.94
C TYR A 24 -7.43 -5.34 -37.36
N THR A 25 -8.33 -4.37 -37.26
CA THR A 25 -9.58 -4.45 -38.00
C THR A 25 -9.18 -4.37 -39.48
N GLU A 26 -8.80 -5.50 -40.06
CA GLU A 26 -8.76 -5.63 -41.50
C GLU A 26 -10.16 -5.26 -41.95
N ILE A 27 -10.25 -4.21 -42.75
CA ILE A 27 -11.41 -4.05 -43.61
C ILE A 27 -11.23 -5.18 -44.64
N LYS A 28 -11.55 -6.42 -44.26
CA LYS A 28 -12.19 -7.26 -45.26
C LYS A 28 -13.43 -6.45 -45.62
N PRO A 29 -13.63 -6.07 -46.89
CA PRO A 29 -14.95 -5.62 -47.29
C PRO A 29 -15.95 -6.62 -46.72
N SER A 30 -17.17 -6.21 -46.41
CA SER A 30 -18.24 -7.20 -46.22
C SER A 30 -18.37 -7.94 -47.55
N ILE A 31 -17.55 -8.98 -47.73
CA ILE A 31 -17.41 -9.75 -48.96
C ILE A 31 -18.69 -10.56 -49.03
N ASN A 32 -19.71 -9.93 -49.60
CA ASN A 32 -20.99 -10.55 -49.83
C ASN A 32 -20.95 -11.10 -51.26
N CYS A 33 -20.40 -12.31 -51.39
CA CYS A 33 -20.32 -13.00 -52.68
C CYS A 33 -21.69 -13.58 -53.02
N SER A 34 -22.25 -13.18 -54.15
CA SER A 34 -23.48 -13.77 -54.68
C SER A 34 -23.19 -15.15 -55.29
N PHE A 35 -22.02 -15.32 -55.90
CA PHE A 35 -21.57 -16.56 -56.51
C PHE A 35 -20.07 -16.78 -56.28
N LEU A 36 -19.75 -17.47 -55.19
CA LEU A 36 -18.39 -17.80 -54.79
C LEU A 36 -17.90 -19.09 -55.45
N ALA A 37 -16.79 -19.00 -56.18
CA ALA A 37 -16.01 -20.14 -56.63
C ALA A 37 -14.83 -20.39 -55.67
N ASN A 38 -15.02 -21.29 -54.70
CA ASN A 38 -14.00 -21.64 -53.71
C ASN A 38 -13.21 -22.89 -54.14
N TYR A 39 -11.92 -22.69 -54.39
CA TYR A 39 -10.92 -23.69 -54.72
C TYR A 39 -9.74 -23.67 -53.74
N SER A 40 -9.91 -23.07 -52.56
CA SER A 40 -8.85 -22.98 -51.57
C SER A 40 -8.31 -24.36 -51.17
N GLY A 41 -6.99 -24.49 -51.01
CA GLY A 41 -6.35 -25.72 -50.50
C GLY A 41 -6.53 -26.98 -51.37
N CYS A 42 -6.96 -26.84 -52.62
CA CYS A 42 -7.30 -27.95 -53.50
C CYS A 42 -6.10 -28.55 -54.26
N GLU A 43 -4.86 -28.22 -53.85
CA GLU A 43 -3.61 -28.70 -54.47
C GLU A 43 -3.48 -28.44 -55.99
N ARG A 44 -4.18 -27.42 -56.51
CA ARG A 44 -4.21 -27.12 -57.95
C ARG A 44 -2.87 -26.57 -58.44
N LYS A 45 -2.44 -27.02 -59.63
CA LYS A 45 -1.21 -26.53 -60.30
C LYS A 45 -1.46 -25.47 -61.37
N THR A 46 -2.69 -25.39 -61.88
CA THR A 46 -3.11 -24.46 -62.94
C THR A 46 -4.42 -23.75 -62.57
N PHE A 47 -4.58 -22.54 -63.12
CA PHE A 47 -5.82 -21.79 -63.01
C PHE A 47 -6.98 -22.59 -63.65
N PRO A 48 -8.21 -22.58 -63.09
CA PRO A 48 -9.34 -23.30 -63.67
C PRO A 48 -9.62 -22.88 -65.13
N GLU A 49 -9.67 -23.85 -66.05
CA GLU A 49 -9.85 -23.58 -67.49
C GLU A 49 -11.26 -23.06 -67.85
N SER A 50 -12.27 -23.39 -67.05
CA SER A 50 -13.63 -22.89 -67.21
C SER A 50 -14.25 -22.54 -65.86
N LEU A 51 -14.75 -21.31 -65.77
CA LEU A 51 -15.49 -20.78 -64.62
C LEU A 51 -16.80 -20.21 -65.15
N HIS A 52 -17.84 -20.27 -64.34
CA HIS A 52 -19.15 -19.76 -64.74
C HIS A 52 -19.08 -18.21 -64.87
N PRO A 53 -19.64 -17.58 -65.93
CA PRO A 53 -19.53 -16.13 -66.14
C PRO A 53 -20.12 -15.25 -65.03
N ASN A 54 -21.03 -15.80 -64.24
CA ASN A 54 -21.66 -15.10 -63.10
C ASN A 54 -20.83 -15.12 -61.81
N VAL A 55 -19.66 -15.77 -61.80
CA VAL A 55 -18.77 -15.77 -60.63
C VAL A 55 -18.37 -14.34 -60.28
N ASP A 56 -18.63 -13.94 -59.04
CA ASP A 56 -18.32 -12.60 -58.52
C ASP A 56 -17.19 -12.62 -57.47
N CYS A 57 -16.91 -13.79 -56.90
CA CYS A 57 -15.76 -14.05 -56.03
C CYS A 57 -15.03 -15.35 -56.37
N ILE A 58 -13.70 -15.32 -56.36
CA ILE A 58 -12.85 -16.50 -56.51
C ILE A 58 -11.87 -16.58 -55.34
N ASP A 59 -11.81 -17.74 -54.70
CA ASP A 59 -10.78 -18.10 -53.72
C ASP A 59 -9.94 -19.27 -54.26
N LEU A 60 -8.70 -18.97 -54.66
CA LEU A 60 -7.70 -19.93 -55.15
C LEU A 60 -6.52 -20.01 -54.17
N SER A 61 -6.70 -19.59 -52.92
CA SER A 61 -5.63 -19.54 -51.94
C SER A 61 -5.12 -20.94 -51.54
N GLY A 62 -3.86 -21.04 -51.12
CA GLY A 62 -3.32 -22.30 -50.58
C GLY A 62 -3.16 -23.43 -51.60
N ASN A 63 -3.01 -23.11 -52.89
CA ASN A 63 -2.79 -24.08 -53.96
C ASN A 63 -1.31 -24.16 -54.37
N MET A 64 -1.01 -24.84 -55.48
CA MET A 64 0.32 -24.98 -56.07
C MET A 64 0.42 -24.28 -57.43
N LEU A 65 -0.30 -23.18 -57.63
CA LEU A 65 -0.24 -22.41 -58.88
C LEU A 65 1.16 -21.85 -59.10
N THR A 66 1.71 -22.00 -60.31
CA THR A 66 3.05 -21.51 -60.67
C THR A 66 3.05 -20.31 -61.60
N TYR A 67 1.96 -20.10 -62.34
CA TYR A 67 1.76 -18.99 -63.26
C TYR A 67 0.28 -18.59 -63.28
N VAL A 68 0.01 -17.33 -63.67
CA VAL A 68 -1.34 -16.83 -63.97
C VAL A 68 -1.32 -16.23 -65.36
N ASN A 69 -2.13 -16.80 -66.26
CA ASN A 69 -2.33 -16.28 -67.61
C ASN A 69 -3.31 -15.09 -67.59
N LYS A 70 -3.47 -14.41 -68.73
CA LYS A 70 -4.59 -13.47 -68.90
C LYS A 70 -5.93 -14.15 -68.64
N ILE A 71 -6.69 -13.57 -67.72
CA ILE A 71 -8.02 -14.02 -67.35
C ILE A 71 -9.02 -13.22 -68.18
N GLU A 72 -9.97 -13.89 -68.81
CA GLU A 72 -11.02 -13.28 -69.63
C GLU A 72 -12.38 -13.94 -69.33
N GLY A 73 -13.49 -13.26 -69.66
CA GLY A 73 -14.85 -13.81 -69.52
C GLY A 73 -15.44 -13.79 -68.10
N LEU A 74 -14.80 -13.11 -67.15
CA LEU A 74 -15.25 -12.98 -65.76
C LEU A 74 -15.63 -11.52 -65.41
N ASP A 75 -16.56 -10.95 -66.17
CA ASP A 75 -16.92 -9.52 -66.09
C ASP A 75 -17.56 -9.11 -64.74
N ASN A 76 -18.08 -10.07 -63.98
CA ASN A 76 -18.73 -9.83 -62.68
C ASN A 76 -17.79 -9.93 -61.49
N LEU A 77 -16.56 -10.38 -61.69
CA LEU A 77 -15.62 -10.66 -60.62
C LEU A 77 -15.17 -9.37 -59.93
N PHE A 78 -15.43 -9.27 -58.63
CA PHE A 78 -14.97 -8.16 -57.79
C PHE A 78 -13.95 -8.60 -56.71
N TYR A 79 -13.89 -9.89 -56.37
CA TYR A 79 -12.97 -10.42 -55.36
C TYR A 79 -12.15 -11.59 -55.90
N MET A 80 -10.82 -11.52 -55.76
CA MET A 80 -9.91 -12.61 -56.11
C MET A 80 -8.82 -12.79 -55.05
N ASP A 81 -8.71 -14.01 -54.52
CA ASP A 81 -7.64 -14.45 -53.64
C ASP A 81 -6.77 -15.51 -54.35
N LEU A 82 -5.51 -15.16 -54.60
CA LEU A 82 -4.45 -16.02 -55.17
C LEU A 82 -3.33 -16.26 -54.15
N SER A 83 -3.57 -15.96 -52.87
CA SER A 83 -2.55 -15.99 -51.84
C SER A 83 -2.06 -17.41 -51.53
N SER A 84 -0.87 -17.52 -50.97
CA SER A 84 -0.31 -18.80 -50.49
C SER A 84 -0.21 -19.86 -51.59
N ASN A 85 0.19 -19.43 -52.79
CA ASN A 85 0.53 -20.28 -53.92
C ASN A 85 2.06 -20.35 -54.11
N ILE A 86 2.53 -20.88 -55.24
CA ILE A 86 3.95 -20.92 -55.61
C ILE A 86 4.22 -20.15 -56.91
N LEU A 87 3.51 -19.04 -57.10
CA LEU A 87 3.58 -18.25 -58.33
C LEU A 87 5.00 -17.76 -58.58
N LYS A 88 5.49 -17.98 -59.80
CA LYS A 88 6.80 -17.51 -60.29
C LYS A 88 6.65 -16.38 -61.29
N THR A 89 5.51 -16.28 -61.96
CA THR A 89 5.23 -15.24 -62.93
C THR A 89 3.72 -14.97 -63.03
N VAL A 90 3.37 -13.79 -63.52
CA VAL A 90 2.03 -13.40 -63.90
C VAL A 90 2.15 -12.75 -65.28
N ASP A 91 1.27 -13.11 -66.21
CA ASP A 91 1.24 -12.50 -67.54
C ASP A 91 1.04 -10.99 -67.42
N ASN A 92 1.69 -10.24 -68.32
CA ASN A 92 1.55 -8.80 -68.33
C ASN A 92 0.09 -8.40 -68.61
N GLY A 93 -0.55 -7.71 -67.66
CA GLY A 93 -1.95 -7.33 -67.74
C GLY A 93 -2.93 -8.48 -67.50
N ALA A 94 -2.54 -9.49 -66.71
CA ALA A 94 -3.36 -10.69 -66.47
C ALA A 94 -4.78 -10.38 -65.95
N PHE A 95 -4.93 -9.26 -65.23
CA PHE A 95 -6.19 -8.85 -64.58
C PHE A 95 -6.91 -7.69 -65.31
N ALA A 96 -6.39 -7.22 -66.44
CA ALA A 96 -6.87 -6.00 -67.09
C ALA A 96 -8.34 -6.06 -67.56
N SER A 97 -8.83 -7.26 -67.91
CA SER A 97 -10.21 -7.47 -68.38
C SER A 97 -11.25 -7.40 -67.24
N LEU A 98 -10.82 -7.53 -65.97
CA LEU A 98 -11.69 -7.69 -64.80
C LEU A 98 -12.21 -6.33 -64.31
N ARG A 99 -13.08 -5.70 -65.10
CA ARG A 99 -13.52 -4.31 -64.89
C ARG A 99 -14.13 -4.03 -63.52
N LYS A 100 -14.76 -5.02 -62.89
CA LYS A 100 -15.37 -4.91 -61.55
C LYS A 100 -14.44 -5.30 -60.40
N LEU A 101 -13.19 -5.71 -60.67
CA LEU A 101 -12.26 -6.16 -59.63
C LEU A 101 -12.03 -5.07 -58.59
N GLU A 102 -12.31 -5.34 -57.32
CA GLU A 102 -12.13 -4.42 -56.18
C GLU A 102 -11.06 -4.91 -55.21
N TYR A 103 -10.91 -6.24 -55.06
CA TYR A 103 -9.96 -6.86 -54.14
C TYR A 103 -9.10 -7.89 -54.87
N LEU A 104 -7.79 -7.73 -54.76
CA LEU A 104 -6.81 -8.69 -55.26
C LEU A 104 -5.75 -8.98 -54.19
N ASP A 105 -5.62 -10.26 -53.84
CA ASP A 105 -4.57 -10.74 -52.94
C ASP A 105 -3.68 -11.75 -53.66
N ILE A 106 -2.39 -11.43 -53.81
CA ILE A 106 -1.37 -12.33 -54.35
C ILE A 106 -0.29 -12.65 -53.31
N SER A 107 -0.60 -12.46 -52.03
CA SER A 107 0.36 -12.58 -50.94
C SER A 107 0.88 -14.01 -50.76
N ASN A 108 1.99 -14.18 -50.03
CA ASN A 108 2.62 -15.48 -49.74
C ASN A 108 2.99 -16.29 -51.00
N ASN A 109 3.33 -15.61 -52.09
CA ASN A 109 3.87 -16.21 -53.31
C ASN A 109 5.38 -15.96 -53.38
N GLU A 110 6.14 -16.61 -52.49
CA GLU A 110 7.53 -16.27 -52.17
C GLU A 110 8.53 -16.32 -53.35
N HIS A 111 8.17 -16.99 -54.45
CA HIS A 111 9.01 -17.10 -55.65
C HIS A 111 8.81 -15.99 -56.68
N LEU A 112 7.79 -15.15 -56.49
CA LEU A 112 7.37 -14.17 -57.48
C LEU A 112 8.37 -13.01 -57.58
N GLY A 113 8.73 -12.43 -56.44
CA GLY A 113 9.62 -11.27 -56.33
C GLY A 113 8.97 -9.95 -56.75
N LEU A 114 9.58 -8.83 -56.33
CA LEU A 114 9.06 -7.48 -56.63
C LEU A 114 9.12 -7.12 -58.12
N ALA A 115 10.03 -7.74 -58.89
CA ALA A 115 10.22 -7.48 -60.31
C ALA A 115 8.99 -7.81 -61.18
N VAL A 116 8.08 -8.68 -60.69
CA VAL A 116 6.85 -9.06 -61.40
C VAL A 116 5.69 -8.08 -61.15
N LEU A 117 5.82 -7.16 -60.17
CA LEU A 117 4.75 -6.20 -59.84
C LEU A 117 4.24 -5.37 -61.04
N PRO A 118 5.08 -4.94 -62.01
CA PRO A 118 4.58 -4.28 -63.21
C PRO A 118 3.58 -5.14 -64.01
N ASN A 119 3.82 -6.45 -64.14
CA ASN A 119 2.91 -7.35 -64.84
C ASN A 119 1.57 -7.50 -64.11
N VAL A 120 1.61 -7.58 -62.78
CA VAL A 120 0.43 -7.67 -61.90
C VAL A 120 -0.40 -6.39 -61.96
N THR A 121 0.26 -5.24 -61.99
CA THR A 121 -0.39 -3.93 -61.85
C THR A 121 -0.82 -3.33 -63.19
N ASN A 122 -0.23 -3.75 -64.30
CA ASN A 122 -0.63 -3.29 -65.63
C ASN A 122 -2.11 -3.60 -65.90
N GLY A 123 -2.84 -2.61 -66.40
CA GLY A 123 -4.27 -2.71 -66.68
C GLY A 123 -5.19 -2.62 -65.45
N LEU A 124 -4.67 -2.57 -64.22
CA LEU A 124 -5.52 -2.39 -63.03
C LEU A 124 -6.24 -1.04 -63.01
N ASN A 125 -5.74 -0.04 -63.73
CA ASN A 125 -6.44 1.24 -63.93
C ASN A 125 -7.75 1.11 -64.74
N GLN A 126 -7.94 0.00 -65.45
CA GLN A 126 -9.19 -0.32 -66.16
C GLN A 126 -10.21 -1.05 -65.26
N THR A 127 -9.81 -1.35 -64.02
CA THR A 127 -10.63 -2.05 -63.01
C THR A 127 -11.07 -1.09 -61.90
N ASN A 128 -11.94 -1.57 -61.01
CA ASN A 128 -12.40 -0.83 -59.83
C ASN A 128 -11.50 -1.04 -58.59
N ILE A 129 -10.24 -1.44 -58.77
CA ILE A 129 -9.40 -1.94 -57.68
C ILE A 129 -9.36 -0.97 -56.48
N LYS A 130 -9.65 -1.50 -55.30
CA LYS A 130 -9.65 -0.77 -54.01
C LYS A 130 -8.59 -1.31 -53.06
N VAL A 131 -8.37 -2.63 -53.06
CA VAL A 131 -7.42 -3.29 -52.17
C VAL A 131 -6.49 -4.17 -52.97
N LEU A 132 -5.19 -3.96 -52.80
CA LEU A 132 -4.14 -4.78 -53.38
C LEU A 132 -3.20 -5.25 -52.27
N LYS A 133 -3.15 -6.57 -52.05
CA LYS A 133 -2.23 -7.20 -51.12
C LYS A 133 -1.15 -7.96 -51.88
N VAL A 134 0.10 -7.57 -51.62
CA VAL A 134 1.31 -8.12 -52.21
C VAL A 134 2.31 -8.48 -51.12
N ASP A 135 1.83 -9.07 -50.02
CA ASP A 135 2.65 -9.38 -48.85
C ASP A 135 3.47 -10.65 -49.08
N GLN A 136 4.71 -10.72 -48.59
CA GLN A 136 5.52 -11.96 -48.60
C GLN A 136 5.65 -12.59 -50.01
N ILE A 137 5.74 -11.78 -51.07
CA ILE A 137 5.98 -12.27 -52.44
C ILE A 137 7.47 -12.47 -52.74
N SER A 138 8.33 -12.10 -51.80
CA SER A 138 9.78 -12.20 -51.90
C SER A 138 10.31 -13.37 -51.06
N CYS A 139 11.30 -14.11 -51.55
CA CYS A 139 11.90 -15.28 -50.90
C CYS A 139 12.46 -14.91 -49.51
N PRO A 140 12.01 -15.52 -48.40
CA PRO A 140 12.40 -15.11 -47.04
C PRO A 140 13.91 -15.03 -46.76
N GLY A 141 14.72 -15.83 -47.46
CA GLY A 141 16.17 -15.96 -47.28
C GLY A 141 17.04 -15.25 -48.31
N GLY A 142 16.45 -14.49 -49.23
CA GLY A 142 17.21 -13.75 -50.24
C GLY A 142 17.91 -12.50 -49.69
N ARG A 143 18.58 -11.76 -50.58
CA ARG A 143 19.14 -10.42 -50.30
C ARG A 143 18.06 -9.34 -50.17
N SER A 144 18.25 -8.34 -49.32
CA SER A 144 17.30 -7.24 -49.14
C SER A 144 16.88 -6.57 -50.45
N ASN A 145 15.64 -6.11 -50.49
CA ASN A 145 15.03 -5.47 -51.65
C ASN A 145 15.10 -3.95 -51.57
N ILE A 146 15.18 -3.32 -52.74
CA ILE A 146 15.00 -1.89 -52.94
C ILE A 146 13.64 -1.70 -53.61
N LEU A 147 12.73 -0.92 -53.02
CA LEU A 147 11.48 -0.58 -53.71
C LEU A 147 11.75 0.55 -54.71
N GLN A 148 11.76 0.20 -55.98
CA GLN A 148 12.01 1.11 -57.09
C GLN A 148 10.71 1.66 -57.69
N ARG A 149 10.80 2.80 -58.38
CA ARG A 149 9.67 3.46 -59.06
C ARG A 149 9.00 2.55 -60.08
N HIS A 150 9.78 1.76 -60.81
CA HIS A 150 9.25 0.86 -61.83
C HIS A 150 8.31 -0.20 -61.24
N HIS A 151 8.55 -0.69 -60.01
CA HIS A 151 7.68 -1.65 -59.33
C HIS A 151 6.25 -1.12 -59.13
N LEU A 152 6.06 0.20 -59.07
CA LEU A 152 4.77 0.86 -58.82
C LEU A 152 4.25 1.63 -60.06
N SER A 153 4.83 1.38 -61.24
CA SER A 153 4.63 2.18 -62.46
C SER A 153 3.18 2.28 -62.95
N TYR A 154 2.35 1.25 -62.71
CA TYR A 154 0.95 1.22 -63.17
C TYR A 154 -0.08 1.50 -62.07
N LEU A 155 0.35 1.97 -60.89
CA LEU A 155 -0.54 2.23 -59.76
C LEU A 155 -1.06 3.68 -59.68
N ASP A 156 -0.34 4.65 -60.25
CA ASP A 156 -0.62 6.09 -60.09
C ASP A 156 -2.03 6.51 -60.53
N ASN A 157 -2.55 5.89 -61.59
CA ASN A 157 -3.87 6.16 -62.17
C ASN A 157 -4.96 5.14 -61.75
N THR A 158 -4.74 4.39 -60.67
CA THR A 158 -5.73 3.43 -60.15
C THR A 158 -6.63 4.06 -59.09
N SER A 159 -7.74 3.40 -58.77
CA SER A 159 -8.66 3.83 -57.69
C SER A 159 -8.33 3.25 -56.31
N LEU A 160 -7.09 2.80 -56.13
CA LEU A 160 -6.65 2.01 -54.99
C LEU A 160 -6.77 2.82 -53.68
N LEU A 161 -7.36 2.20 -52.65
CA LEU A 161 -7.53 2.77 -51.32
C LEU A 161 -6.57 2.16 -50.30
N GLU A 162 -6.22 0.89 -50.48
CA GLU A 162 -5.31 0.14 -49.60
C GLU A 162 -4.25 -0.61 -50.40
N LEU A 163 -3.00 -0.41 -50.02
CA LEU A 163 -1.86 -1.19 -50.50
C LEU A 163 -1.13 -1.80 -49.31
N SER A 164 -0.96 -3.13 -49.34
CA SER A 164 -0.07 -3.83 -48.43
C SER A 164 1.07 -4.48 -49.21
N ILE A 165 2.31 -4.13 -48.84
CA ILE A 165 3.56 -4.69 -49.37
C ILE A 165 4.46 -5.17 -48.21
N ALA A 166 3.81 -5.74 -47.19
CA ALA A 166 4.45 -6.20 -45.99
C ALA A 166 5.35 -7.42 -46.24
N THR A 167 6.36 -7.59 -45.39
CA THR A 167 7.19 -8.80 -45.36
C THR A 167 7.94 -9.10 -46.68
N ASN A 168 8.31 -8.08 -47.45
CA ASN A 168 9.04 -8.20 -48.73
C ASN A 168 10.53 -7.88 -48.62
N ARG A 169 11.08 -7.86 -47.41
CA ARG A 169 12.52 -7.59 -47.15
C ARG A 169 12.97 -6.24 -47.71
N ILE A 170 12.05 -5.28 -47.84
CA ILE A 170 12.36 -3.94 -48.35
C ILE A 170 13.22 -3.22 -47.31
N GLU A 171 14.42 -2.84 -47.70
CA GLU A 171 15.39 -2.16 -46.84
C GLU A 171 15.53 -0.68 -47.21
N THR A 172 15.41 -0.35 -48.50
CA THR A 172 15.52 1.02 -49.00
C THR A 172 14.41 1.31 -50.02
N LEU A 173 14.08 2.59 -50.13
CA LEU A 173 13.12 3.14 -51.08
C LEU A 173 13.90 4.00 -52.08
N GLU A 174 13.70 3.78 -53.39
CA GLU A 174 14.23 4.68 -54.41
C GLU A 174 13.60 6.07 -54.25
N PRO A 175 14.34 7.18 -54.42
CA PRO A 175 13.76 8.51 -54.43
C PRO A 175 12.55 8.62 -55.38
N CYS A 176 11.50 9.29 -54.91
CA CYS A 176 10.22 9.45 -55.60
C CYS A 176 9.44 8.16 -55.84
N VAL A 177 9.72 7.07 -55.13
CA VAL A 177 8.88 5.88 -55.21
C VAL A 177 7.51 6.11 -54.57
N LEU A 178 7.42 6.92 -53.51
CA LEU A 178 6.14 7.17 -52.83
C LEU A 178 5.21 8.07 -53.65
N SER A 179 5.76 8.90 -54.55
CA SER A 179 4.96 9.73 -55.44
C SER A 179 4.25 8.94 -56.55
N ARG A 180 4.67 7.69 -56.80
CA ARG A 180 4.00 6.75 -57.73
C ARG A 180 2.76 6.08 -57.14
N LEU A 181 2.50 6.25 -55.85
CA LEU A 181 1.26 5.77 -55.25
C LEU A 181 0.06 6.63 -55.71
N PRO A 182 -1.11 6.01 -55.96
CA PRO A 182 -2.30 6.73 -56.40
C PRO A 182 -2.74 7.73 -55.34
N LYS A 183 -3.26 8.88 -55.76
CA LYS A 183 -3.74 9.91 -54.82
C LYS A 183 -4.97 9.45 -54.02
N SER A 184 -5.68 8.41 -54.45
CA SER A 184 -6.81 7.83 -53.71
C SER A 184 -6.39 7.03 -52.47
N ILE A 185 -5.11 6.67 -52.32
CA ILE A 185 -4.65 5.76 -51.26
C ILE A 185 -4.87 6.36 -49.86
N LYS A 186 -5.48 5.55 -48.98
CA LYS A 186 -5.78 5.90 -47.59
C LYS A 186 -5.00 5.06 -46.59
N ARG A 187 -4.72 3.80 -46.92
CA ARG A 187 -4.04 2.84 -46.05
C ARG A 187 -2.81 2.29 -46.74
N LEU A 188 -1.65 2.43 -46.11
CA LEU A 188 -0.39 1.90 -46.60
C LEU A 188 0.24 1.00 -45.54
N SER A 189 0.43 -0.27 -45.87
CA SER A 189 1.13 -1.24 -45.02
C SER A 189 2.46 -1.62 -45.65
N ILE A 190 3.53 -1.29 -44.92
CA ILE A 190 4.93 -1.64 -45.20
C ILE A 190 5.51 -2.43 -44.02
N ALA A 191 4.65 -3.04 -43.20
CA ALA A 191 5.04 -3.77 -42.00
C ALA A 191 5.98 -4.94 -42.31
N ARG A 192 6.75 -5.39 -41.31
CA ARG A 192 7.68 -6.53 -41.43
C ARG A 192 8.74 -6.40 -42.54
N ASN A 193 9.01 -5.17 -43.00
CA ASN A 193 10.14 -4.84 -43.88
C ASN A 193 11.32 -4.28 -43.06
N ARG A 194 12.52 -4.22 -43.62
CA ARG A 194 13.76 -3.84 -42.90
C ARG A 194 14.17 -2.37 -43.08
N LEU A 195 13.23 -1.50 -43.45
CA LEU A 195 13.47 -0.10 -43.85
C LEU A 195 14.48 0.63 -42.97
N ILE A 196 15.65 0.95 -43.52
CA ILE A 196 16.64 1.82 -42.87
C ILE A 196 16.13 3.26 -42.91
N ALA A 197 16.42 4.06 -41.89
CA ALA A 197 16.08 5.48 -41.91
C ALA A 197 16.84 6.14 -43.07
N ALA A 198 16.11 6.67 -44.05
CA ALA A 198 16.68 7.25 -45.27
C ALA A 198 15.86 8.46 -45.74
N ALA A 199 16.25 9.04 -46.87
CA ALA A 199 15.67 10.25 -47.43
C ALA A 199 14.17 10.19 -47.76
N TYR A 200 13.54 9.01 -47.80
CA TYR A 200 12.11 8.87 -48.12
C TYR A 200 11.17 9.58 -47.13
N VAL A 201 11.64 9.92 -45.93
CA VAL A 201 10.87 10.76 -44.98
C VAL A 201 10.60 12.15 -45.56
N LEU A 202 11.49 12.63 -46.45
CA LEU A 202 11.29 13.87 -47.19
C LEU A 202 10.11 13.78 -48.17
N GLU A 203 9.74 12.57 -48.63
CA GLU A 203 8.64 12.37 -49.57
C GLU A 203 7.27 12.24 -48.87
N TYR A 204 7.18 12.34 -47.55
CA TYR A 204 5.90 12.19 -46.83
C TYR A 204 4.85 13.22 -47.26
N HIS A 205 5.26 14.39 -47.78
CA HIS A 205 4.34 15.36 -48.37
C HIS A 205 3.60 14.82 -49.61
N SER A 206 4.15 13.81 -50.30
CA SER A 206 3.54 13.20 -51.49
C SER A 206 2.34 12.31 -51.14
N LEU A 207 2.28 11.82 -49.90
CA LEU A 207 1.24 10.98 -49.33
C LEU A 207 0.05 11.80 -48.81
N VAL A 208 -0.54 12.62 -49.68
CA VAL A 208 -1.51 13.66 -49.31
C VAL A 208 -2.75 13.10 -48.59
N ASN A 209 -3.26 11.94 -49.04
CA ASN A 209 -4.52 11.36 -48.56
C ASN A 209 -4.33 10.12 -47.66
N VAL A 210 -3.09 9.74 -47.34
CA VAL A 210 -2.84 8.58 -46.48
C VAL A 210 -3.26 8.90 -45.06
N GLU A 211 -4.23 8.15 -44.55
CA GLU A 211 -4.78 8.28 -43.20
C GLU A 211 -4.13 7.28 -42.22
N VAL A 212 -3.71 6.11 -42.71
CA VAL A 212 -3.12 5.05 -41.88
C VAL A 212 -1.84 4.52 -42.51
N ILE A 213 -0.76 4.52 -41.73
CA ILE A 213 0.50 3.87 -42.08
C ILE A 213 0.80 2.76 -41.07
N ASN A 214 1.04 1.55 -41.58
CA ASN A 214 1.57 0.44 -40.79
C ASN A 214 3.02 0.13 -41.19
N ALA A 215 3.97 0.49 -40.32
CA ALA A 215 5.40 0.25 -40.43
C ALA A 215 5.95 -0.56 -39.23
N SER A 216 5.09 -1.37 -38.62
CA SER A 216 5.41 -2.23 -37.48
C SER A 216 6.32 -3.40 -37.85
N LEU A 217 6.89 -4.08 -36.85
CA LEU A 217 7.57 -5.38 -36.96
C LEU A 217 8.86 -5.39 -37.82
N ARG A 218 9.56 -4.26 -37.95
CA ARG A 218 10.73 -4.08 -38.84
C ARG A 218 11.81 -5.18 -38.76
N ASN A 219 12.11 -5.65 -37.55
CA ASN A 219 13.18 -6.61 -37.27
C ASN A 219 12.66 -7.92 -36.65
N SER A 220 11.41 -8.29 -36.96
CA SER A 220 10.86 -9.58 -36.56
C SER A 220 11.56 -10.70 -37.35
N PRO A 221 12.10 -11.74 -36.69
CA PRO A 221 12.68 -12.88 -37.39
C PRO A 221 11.62 -13.53 -38.29
N PHE A 222 12.03 -14.00 -39.47
CA PHE A 222 11.16 -14.87 -40.26
C PHE A 222 10.77 -16.08 -39.41
N PRO A 223 9.53 -16.62 -39.53
CA PRO A 223 9.18 -17.87 -38.87
C PRO A 223 10.15 -18.96 -39.33
N PHE A 224 11.15 -19.27 -38.52
CA PHE A 224 12.20 -20.24 -38.83
C PHE A 224 11.60 -21.64 -38.72
N LEU A 225 11.04 -22.13 -39.83
CA LEU A 225 10.69 -23.55 -40.02
C LEU A 225 10.90 -24.06 -41.46
N ARG A 226 11.30 -23.20 -42.42
CA ARG A 226 11.72 -23.65 -43.76
C ARG A 226 13.16 -23.27 -44.02
N THR A 227 14.04 -24.26 -43.99
CA THR A 227 15.37 -24.20 -44.60
C THR A 227 15.21 -23.84 -46.08
N ILE A 228 15.81 -22.72 -46.48
CA ILE A 228 15.66 -22.13 -47.82
C ILE A 228 16.72 -22.75 -48.74
N SER A 229 16.58 -24.05 -48.97
CA SER A 229 17.19 -24.71 -50.11
C SER A 229 16.15 -24.74 -51.24
N GLY A 230 16.26 -23.86 -52.24
CA GLY A 230 15.43 -23.91 -53.46
C GLY A 230 14.50 -22.72 -53.73
N CYS A 231 14.40 -21.70 -52.85
CA CYS A 231 13.67 -20.47 -53.19
C CYS A 231 14.55 -19.55 -54.04
N LYS A 232 14.20 -19.42 -55.33
CA LYS A 232 14.79 -18.46 -56.27
C LYS A 232 13.69 -17.57 -56.83
N GLU A 233 13.87 -16.25 -56.68
CA GLU A 233 12.95 -15.24 -57.19
C GLU A 233 13.08 -15.11 -58.71
N ASN A 234 11.99 -14.74 -59.37
CA ASN A 234 12.01 -14.41 -60.79
C ASN A 234 12.60 -13.01 -61.00
N LEU A 235 13.85 -12.96 -61.46
CA LEU A 235 14.57 -11.73 -61.80
C LEU A 235 14.67 -11.53 -63.33
N ASP A 236 14.12 -12.44 -64.13
CA ASP A 236 14.33 -12.45 -65.59
C ASP A 236 13.60 -11.29 -66.29
N ILE A 237 12.57 -10.71 -65.66
CA ILE A 237 11.83 -9.54 -66.17
C ILE A 237 12.75 -8.30 -66.26
N LEU A 238 13.76 -8.18 -65.39
CA LEU A 238 14.71 -7.07 -65.38
C LEU A 238 15.70 -7.09 -66.56
N LYS A 239 15.79 -8.19 -67.32
CA LYS A 239 16.71 -8.31 -68.46
C LYS A 239 16.18 -7.65 -69.74
N ASN A 240 14.88 -7.41 -69.83
CA ASN A 240 14.24 -6.84 -71.01
C ASN A 240 13.96 -5.32 -70.91
N ASP A 241 14.09 -4.73 -69.71
CA ASP A 241 13.95 -3.29 -69.55
C ASP A 241 15.25 -2.58 -69.93
N THR A 242 15.28 -2.08 -71.17
CA THR A 242 16.23 -1.07 -71.62
C THR A 242 16.13 0.15 -70.72
N VAL A 243 17.16 0.39 -69.90
CA VAL A 243 17.52 1.65 -69.26
C VAL A 243 16.31 2.49 -68.82
N TYR A 244 15.72 2.16 -67.67
CA TYR A 244 14.86 3.10 -66.97
C TYR A 244 15.72 4.31 -66.57
N HIS A 245 15.61 5.41 -67.30
CA HIS A 245 16.26 6.66 -66.95
C HIS A 245 15.63 7.18 -65.66
N PRO A 246 16.41 7.39 -64.58
CA PRO A 246 15.88 7.99 -63.38
C PRO A 246 15.46 9.42 -63.72
N GLY A 247 14.15 9.66 -63.91
CA GLY A 247 13.63 11.01 -64.06
C GLY A 247 14.12 11.87 -62.88
N ASN A 248 14.63 13.07 -63.20
CA ASN A 248 15.24 14.01 -62.26
C ASN A 248 14.24 14.44 -61.18
N CYS A 249 14.19 13.68 -60.09
CA CYS A 249 13.54 14.08 -58.85
C CYS A 249 14.46 14.89 -57.92
N GLN A 250 15.70 15.17 -58.37
CA GLN A 250 16.72 15.84 -57.55
C GLN A 250 16.40 17.31 -57.25
N ASN A 251 15.55 17.97 -58.04
CA ASN A 251 15.30 19.42 -57.89
C ASN A 251 14.30 19.77 -56.77
N ASP A 252 13.45 18.83 -56.34
CA ASP A 252 12.43 19.06 -55.28
C ASP A 252 12.86 18.56 -53.89
N LEU A 253 13.87 17.70 -53.81
CA LEU A 253 14.39 17.16 -52.54
C LEU A 253 15.53 18.04 -52.04
N GLN A 254 15.20 19.19 -51.45
CA GLN A 254 16.18 19.95 -50.66
C GLN A 254 16.51 19.13 -49.39
N TYR A 255 17.57 18.32 -49.44
CA TYR A 255 18.06 17.56 -48.29
C TYR A 255 18.54 18.55 -47.21
N PRO A 256 17.84 18.68 -46.07
CA PRO A 256 18.45 19.34 -44.92
C PRO A 256 19.54 18.37 -44.45
N LEU A 257 20.80 18.75 -44.64
CA LEU A 257 21.94 18.05 -44.07
C LEU A 257 21.64 17.76 -42.60
N TRP A 258 21.52 16.48 -42.23
CA TRP A 258 21.50 16.05 -40.83
C TRP A 258 22.89 16.30 -40.23
N SER A 259 23.21 17.58 -40.04
CA SER A 259 24.40 17.97 -39.32
C SER A 259 24.16 17.71 -37.85
N ASN A 260 25.15 17.02 -37.29
CA ASN A 260 25.34 16.78 -35.87
C ASN A 260 25.09 18.09 -35.10
N THR A 261 23.92 18.24 -34.50
CA THR A 261 23.55 19.46 -33.76
C THR A 261 22.98 19.09 -32.41
N SER A 262 23.88 19.05 -31.43
CA SER A 262 23.58 19.28 -30.03
C SER A 262 22.70 20.53 -29.89
N GLY A 263 21.40 20.34 -29.67
CA GLY A 263 20.48 21.37 -29.20
C GLY A 263 19.50 21.98 -30.21
N ARG A 264 19.48 21.56 -31.49
CA ARG A 264 18.49 22.04 -32.48
C ARG A 264 17.26 21.12 -32.53
N LEU A 265 16.07 21.71 -32.63
CA LEU A 265 14.80 20.98 -32.79
C LEU A 265 14.84 20.20 -34.12
N ILE A 266 14.82 18.87 -34.06
CA ILE A 266 14.65 18.04 -35.25
C ILE A 266 13.17 18.09 -35.64
N SER A 267 12.84 18.61 -36.82
CA SER A 267 11.46 18.57 -37.32
C SER A 267 11.33 17.48 -38.39
N VAL A 268 10.34 16.62 -38.24
CA VAL A 268 10.01 15.58 -39.21
C VAL A 268 8.65 15.93 -39.81
N SER A 269 8.59 16.02 -41.14
CA SER A 269 7.32 16.21 -41.84
C SER A 269 6.52 14.92 -41.77
N ALA A 270 5.25 14.99 -41.41
CA ALA A 270 4.32 13.86 -41.47
C ALA A 270 3.41 14.00 -42.71
N PRO A 271 2.84 12.90 -43.24
CA PRO A 271 1.86 13.00 -44.31
C PRO A 271 0.67 13.88 -43.89
N PRO A 272 0.18 14.79 -44.77
CA PRO A 272 -0.79 15.82 -44.40
C PRO A 272 -2.13 15.34 -43.85
N SER A 273 -2.54 14.10 -44.16
CA SER A 273 -3.80 13.51 -43.71
C SER A 273 -3.61 12.35 -42.70
N LEU A 274 -2.38 12.08 -42.25
CA LEU A 274 -2.09 10.93 -41.41
C LEU A 274 -2.82 11.02 -40.07
N ARG A 275 -3.67 10.04 -39.75
CA ARG A 275 -4.40 9.95 -38.49
C ARG A 275 -3.81 8.91 -37.56
N THR A 276 -3.39 7.77 -38.10
CA THR A 276 -2.93 6.62 -37.31
C THR A 276 -1.59 6.10 -37.85
N LEU A 277 -0.63 5.96 -36.94
CA LEU A 277 0.70 5.46 -37.23
C LEU A 277 1.03 4.25 -36.35
N TYR A 278 1.28 3.11 -36.98
CA TYR A 278 1.78 1.91 -36.32
C TYR A 278 3.27 1.73 -36.58
N VAL A 279 4.08 1.74 -35.52
CA VAL A 279 5.54 1.47 -35.57
C VAL A 279 5.96 0.56 -34.41
N ASN A 280 5.03 -0.26 -33.91
CA ASN A 280 5.27 -1.17 -32.79
C ASN A 280 6.14 -2.37 -33.21
N SER A 281 6.79 -3.02 -32.24
CA SER A 281 7.56 -4.26 -32.45
C SER A 281 8.69 -4.14 -33.47
N SER A 282 9.20 -2.93 -33.71
CA SER A 282 10.18 -2.64 -34.76
C SER A 282 11.64 -2.63 -34.27
N LYS A 283 11.87 -2.95 -32.99
CA LYS A 283 13.19 -2.90 -32.32
C LYS A 283 13.90 -1.55 -32.52
N ILE A 284 13.12 -0.47 -32.58
CA ILE A 284 13.67 0.88 -32.76
C ILE A 284 14.44 1.23 -31.49
N PHE A 285 15.76 1.36 -31.61
CA PHE A 285 16.62 1.88 -30.56
C PHE A 285 16.71 3.40 -30.68
N SER A 286 16.09 4.13 -29.75
CA SER A 286 16.06 5.60 -29.83
C SER A 286 15.81 6.26 -28.46
N THR A 287 16.05 7.58 -28.45
CA THR A 287 15.70 8.50 -27.36
C THR A 287 14.71 9.53 -27.90
N VAL A 288 13.60 9.75 -27.21
CA VAL A 288 12.63 10.79 -27.55
C VAL A 288 13.18 12.13 -27.04
N VAL A 289 13.94 12.80 -27.90
CA VAL A 289 14.51 14.14 -27.68
C VAL A 289 13.48 15.23 -27.97
N LYS A 290 13.88 16.50 -27.87
CA LYS A 290 13.08 17.63 -28.37
C LYS A 290 12.98 17.55 -29.89
N PHE A 291 11.82 17.17 -30.41
CA PHE A 291 11.56 17.13 -31.85
C PHE A 291 10.13 17.60 -32.16
N GLY A 292 9.91 18.08 -33.38
CA GLY A 292 8.63 18.58 -33.87
C GLY A 292 8.04 17.72 -34.98
N ILE A 293 6.72 17.56 -35.03
CA ILE A 293 5.99 16.99 -36.16
C ILE A 293 5.14 18.10 -36.79
N LEU A 294 5.33 18.38 -38.08
CA LEU A 294 4.59 19.44 -38.80
C LEU A 294 4.21 18.99 -40.22
N PRO A 295 2.97 19.26 -40.69
CA PRO A 295 1.79 19.61 -39.92
C PRO A 295 1.24 18.38 -39.16
N ASN A 296 0.76 18.58 -37.93
CA ASN A 296 0.28 17.45 -37.12
C ASN A 296 -1.24 17.30 -37.15
N VAL A 297 -1.71 16.36 -37.96
CA VAL A 297 -3.07 15.82 -37.95
C VAL A 297 -3.16 14.44 -37.27
N VAL A 298 -2.03 13.92 -36.80
CA VAL A 298 -1.91 12.57 -36.22
C VAL A 298 -2.63 12.52 -34.89
N ARG A 299 -3.48 11.50 -34.73
CA ARG A 299 -4.30 11.28 -33.55
C ARG A 299 -3.87 10.06 -32.75
N GLN A 300 -3.32 9.03 -33.40
CA GLN A 300 -3.02 7.76 -32.78
C GLN A 300 -1.62 7.30 -33.17
N VAL A 301 -0.78 7.03 -32.17
CA VAL A 301 0.60 6.59 -32.35
C VAL A 301 0.86 5.36 -31.50
N TYR A 302 1.25 4.27 -32.16
CA TYR A 302 1.53 2.97 -31.55
C TYR A 302 3.03 2.65 -31.68
N LEU A 303 3.75 2.75 -30.56
CA LEU A 303 5.19 2.57 -30.43
C LEU A 303 5.57 1.45 -29.46
N GLN A 304 4.61 0.64 -29.03
CA GLN A 304 4.84 -0.43 -28.08
C GLN A 304 5.85 -1.48 -28.59
N ASP A 305 6.54 -2.16 -27.68
CA ASP A 305 7.49 -3.23 -28.04
C ASP A 305 8.67 -2.75 -28.91
N ASN A 306 9.25 -1.61 -28.54
CA ASN A 306 10.48 -1.08 -29.15
C ASN A 306 11.59 -0.95 -28.10
N ILE A 307 12.70 -0.30 -28.44
CA ILE A 307 13.84 -0.08 -27.54
C ILE A 307 14.01 1.43 -27.28
N ILE A 308 12.89 2.11 -27.01
CA ILE A 308 12.88 3.51 -26.58
C ILE A 308 13.29 3.55 -25.11
N HIS A 309 14.51 3.97 -24.82
CA HIS A 309 15.09 3.87 -23.47
C HIS A 309 15.01 5.17 -22.65
N SER A 310 14.70 6.29 -23.29
CA SER A 310 14.60 7.61 -22.64
C SER A 310 13.63 8.54 -23.36
N TRP A 311 12.79 9.25 -22.59
CA TRP A 311 11.92 10.33 -23.06
C TRP A 311 12.26 11.65 -22.39
N ILE A 312 13.02 12.51 -23.07
CA ILE A 312 13.50 13.78 -22.52
C ILE A 312 12.46 14.89 -22.72
N GLY A 313 11.86 14.98 -23.91
CA GLY A 313 10.80 15.95 -24.28
C GLY A 313 11.20 17.44 -24.17
N PRO A 314 10.24 18.37 -24.39
CA PRO A 314 8.90 18.18 -24.96
C PRO A 314 8.95 17.87 -26.47
N MET A 315 7.89 17.24 -26.98
CA MET A 315 7.63 17.13 -28.42
C MET A 315 6.78 18.32 -28.88
N HIS A 316 7.04 18.89 -30.06
CA HIS A 316 6.28 20.02 -30.60
C HIS A 316 5.36 19.55 -31.73
N GLY A 317 4.21 20.21 -31.92
CA GLY A 317 3.27 19.79 -32.95
C GLY A 317 2.70 18.41 -32.61
N VAL A 318 2.35 18.13 -31.36
CA VAL A 318 1.76 16.85 -30.90
C VAL A 318 0.42 17.05 -30.18
N GLU A 319 -0.16 18.25 -30.30
CA GLU A 319 -1.33 18.69 -29.55
C GLU A 319 -2.59 17.91 -29.95
N ASN A 320 -2.63 17.40 -31.19
CA ASN A 320 -3.75 16.62 -31.72
C ASN A 320 -3.69 15.12 -31.39
N ILE A 321 -2.59 14.64 -30.78
CA ILE A 321 -2.46 13.22 -30.40
C ILE A 321 -3.44 12.92 -29.27
N THR A 322 -4.30 11.93 -29.51
CA THR A 322 -5.32 11.44 -28.58
C THR A 322 -4.92 10.11 -27.93
N VAL A 323 -4.18 9.27 -28.66
CA VAL A 323 -3.72 7.96 -28.18
C VAL A 323 -2.22 7.84 -28.41
N LEU A 324 -1.49 7.56 -27.34
CA LEU A 324 -0.07 7.26 -27.38
C LEU A 324 0.19 5.98 -26.59
N ASP A 325 0.67 4.94 -27.29
CA ASP A 325 1.09 3.69 -26.67
C ASP A 325 2.61 3.54 -26.80
N MET A 326 3.32 3.61 -25.67
CA MET A 326 4.75 3.35 -25.56
C MET A 326 5.04 2.21 -24.58
N SER A 327 4.10 1.29 -24.43
CA SER A 327 4.25 0.14 -23.53
C SER A 327 5.35 -0.80 -24.01
N LYS A 328 5.86 -1.69 -23.15
CA LYS A 328 6.88 -2.69 -23.52
C LYS A 328 8.10 -2.06 -24.16
N ASN A 329 8.54 -0.94 -23.63
CA ASN A 329 9.80 -0.31 -24.01
C ASN A 329 10.79 -0.44 -22.85
N PHE A 330 12.02 -0.04 -23.07
CA PHE A 330 13.05 -0.05 -22.02
C PHE A 330 13.20 1.34 -21.36
N CYS A 331 12.11 2.13 -21.33
CA CYS A 331 12.18 3.53 -20.94
C CYS A 331 12.43 3.68 -19.44
N ALA A 332 13.64 4.11 -19.10
CA ALA A 332 14.08 4.31 -17.72
C ALA A 332 14.14 5.79 -17.31
N ASN A 333 14.12 6.69 -18.29
CA ASN A 333 14.21 8.13 -18.07
C ASN A 333 13.02 8.86 -18.68
N ILE A 334 12.37 9.74 -17.91
CA ILE A 334 11.27 10.59 -18.38
C ILE A 334 11.46 12.01 -17.85
N GLY A 335 11.45 12.98 -18.77
CA GLY A 335 11.61 14.39 -18.47
C GLY A 335 10.37 15.00 -17.82
N LYS A 336 10.54 16.11 -17.10
CA LYS A 336 9.44 16.79 -16.41
C LYS A 336 8.48 17.51 -17.37
N ASP A 337 8.96 17.84 -18.57
CA ASP A 337 8.24 18.66 -19.54
C ASP A 337 7.63 17.83 -20.70
N VAL A 338 7.70 16.50 -20.62
CA VAL A 338 7.21 15.61 -21.68
C VAL A 338 5.72 15.80 -22.00
N GLY A 339 4.91 16.14 -20.99
CA GLY A 339 3.48 16.35 -21.13
C GLY A 339 3.06 17.75 -21.57
N VAL A 340 4.00 18.70 -21.78
CA VAL A 340 3.68 20.12 -22.01
C VAL A 340 2.79 20.34 -23.24
N ASN A 341 3.09 19.68 -24.36
CA ASN A 341 2.36 19.86 -25.63
C ASN A 341 1.36 18.72 -25.93
N LEU A 342 1.23 17.72 -25.05
CA LEU A 342 0.30 16.59 -25.22
C LEU A 342 -1.10 16.91 -24.65
N THR A 343 -1.60 18.12 -24.91
CA THR A 343 -2.83 18.64 -24.28
C THR A 343 -4.11 17.97 -24.78
N GLY A 344 -4.10 17.39 -25.99
CA GLY A 344 -5.21 16.62 -26.56
C GLY A 344 -5.28 15.15 -26.13
N LEU A 345 -4.31 14.68 -25.34
CA LEU A 345 -4.16 13.25 -25.03
C LEU A 345 -5.31 12.72 -24.16
N LEU A 346 -5.92 11.62 -24.61
CA LEU A 346 -7.00 10.90 -23.93
C LEU A 346 -6.53 9.57 -23.35
N THR A 347 -5.66 8.87 -24.07
CA THR A 347 -5.12 7.56 -23.69
C THR A 347 -3.61 7.57 -23.74
N LEU A 348 -2.99 7.29 -22.59
CA LEU A 348 -1.55 7.14 -22.46
C LEU A 348 -1.23 5.77 -21.87
N LYS A 349 -0.48 4.96 -22.60
CA LYS A 349 0.01 3.67 -22.12
C LYS A 349 1.52 3.67 -22.05
N LEU A 350 2.03 3.39 -20.86
CA LEU A 350 3.44 3.34 -20.50
C LEU A 350 3.77 2.01 -19.79
N ALA A 351 2.91 1.00 -19.91
CA ALA A 351 3.07 -0.28 -19.23
C ALA A 351 4.39 -0.96 -19.60
N GLU A 352 4.93 -1.80 -18.72
CA GLU A 352 6.13 -2.61 -19.01
C GLU A 352 7.33 -1.76 -19.46
N ASN A 353 7.70 -0.79 -18.63
CA ASN A 353 8.89 0.07 -18.78
C ASN A 353 9.71 0.06 -17.48
N ALA A 354 10.65 0.99 -17.31
CA ALA A 354 11.49 1.13 -16.12
C ALA A 354 11.35 2.52 -15.46
N LEU A 355 10.16 3.13 -15.51
CA LEU A 355 9.95 4.53 -15.10
C LEU A 355 9.89 4.75 -13.58
N GLY A 356 9.79 3.68 -12.78
CA GLY A 356 9.62 3.73 -11.33
C GLY A 356 10.54 4.70 -10.59
N PRO A 357 11.88 4.60 -10.74
CA PRO A 357 12.80 5.52 -10.09
C PRO A 357 12.53 6.99 -10.43
N ARG A 358 12.15 7.31 -11.68
CA ARG A 358 11.91 8.70 -12.10
C ARG A 358 10.59 9.26 -11.57
N PHE A 359 9.55 8.44 -11.50
CA PHE A 359 8.27 8.86 -10.94
C PHE A 359 8.39 9.20 -9.45
N GLN A 360 9.22 8.49 -8.70
CA GLN A 360 9.48 8.77 -7.28
C GLN A 360 10.07 10.17 -7.05
N PHE A 361 10.82 10.72 -8.02
CA PHE A 361 11.44 12.04 -7.93
C PHE A 361 10.59 13.20 -8.49
N ASP A 362 9.38 12.94 -9.01
CA ASP A 362 8.46 14.01 -9.45
C ASP A 362 7.64 14.57 -8.28
N LEU A 363 8.34 15.21 -7.35
CA LEU A 363 7.76 15.78 -6.12
C LEU A 363 6.71 16.88 -6.37
N THR A 364 6.66 17.40 -7.60
CA THR A 364 5.75 18.50 -7.99
C THR A 364 4.61 18.05 -8.91
N GLY A 365 4.60 16.78 -9.33
CA GLY A 365 3.64 16.23 -10.27
C GLY A 365 3.67 16.93 -11.63
N LYS A 366 4.86 17.25 -12.16
CA LYS A 366 5.03 17.98 -13.43
C LYS A 366 4.77 17.10 -14.65
N ILE A 367 5.15 15.82 -14.60
CA ILE A 367 5.17 14.92 -15.77
C ILE A 367 3.80 14.88 -16.46
N PHE A 368 2.72 14.74 -15.68
CA PHE A 368 1.35 14.59 -16.20
C PHE A 368 0.46 15.83 -15.99
N ARG A 369 0.96 16.94 -15.40
CA ARG A 369 0.16 18.10 -14.99
C ARG A 369 -0.69 18.74 -16.10
N ASN A 370 -0.21 18.65 -17.33
CA ASN A 370 -0.82 19.29 -18.49
C ASN A 370 -1.80 18.38 -19.24
N LEU A 371 -1.85 17.08 -18.90
CA LEU A 371 -2.72 16.09 -19.54
C LEU A 371 -4.15 16.13 -18.97
N ARG A 372 -4.79 17.31 -18.99
CA ARG A 372 -6.08 17.55 -18.32
C ARG A 372 -7.26 16.76 -18.90
N ARG A 373 -7.14 16.36 -20.17
CA ARG A 373 -8.14 15.56 -20.91
C ARG A 373 -7.91 14.05 -20.80
N LEU A 374 -6.84 13.62 -20.12
CA LEU A 374 -6.48 12.22 -20.04
C LEU A 374 -7.58 11.42 -19.32
N GLN A 375 -8.06 10.37 -19.98
CA GLN A 375 -9.12 9.47 -19.52
C GLN A 375 -8.59 8.09 -19.14
N PHE A 376 -7.53 7.64 -19.81
CA PHE A 376 -6.91 6.33 -19.59
C PHE A 376 -5.40 6.50 -19.37
N LEU A 377 -4.91 6.03 -18.22
CA LEU A 377 -3.49 5.97 -17.90
C LEU A 377 -3.10 4.57 -17.44
N ASP A 378 -2.14 3.97 -18.14
CA ASP A 378 -1.52 2.71 -17.74
C ASP A 378 -0.02 2.88 -17.48
N ILE A 379 0.37 2.72 -16.22
CA ILE A 379 1.75 2.74 -15.72
C ILE A 379 2.09 1.42 -15.00
N SER A 380 1.41 0.33 -15.37
CA SER A 380 1.66 -1.01 -14.82
C SER A 380 3.07 -1.51 -15.19
N TYR A 381 3.61 -2.47 -14.43
CA TYR A 381 4.91 -3.08 -14.73
C TYR A 381 6.08 -2.07 -14.90
N ASN A 382 6.15 -1.04 -14.06
CA ASN A 382 7.19 0.00 -14.13
C ASN A 382 8.18 -0.01 -12.96
N ARG A 383 8.12 -1.05 -12.11
CA ARG A 383 8.94 -1.17 -10.89
C ARG A 383 8.80 0.05 -9.95
N ILE A 384 7.62 0.68 -9.92
CA ILE A 384 7.33 1.86 -9.10
C ILE A 384 7.31 1.46 -7.63
N GLN A 385 8.17 2.06 -6.80
CA GLN A 385 8.22 1.78 -5.34
C GLN A 385 7.35 2.73 -4.52
N ALA A 386 7.27 4.00 -4.92
CA ALA A 386 6.43 5.01 -4.30
C ALA A 386 6.06 6.09 -5.32
N LEU A 387 4.91 6.72 -5.13
CA LEU A 387 4.46 7.88 -5.91
C LEU A 387 4.31 9.09 -4.97
N PRO A 388 4.88 10.26 -5.31
CA PRO A 388 4.67 11.48 -4.53
C PRO A 388 3.19 11.87 -4.46
N PHE A 389 2.78 12.51 -3.36
CA PHE A 389 1.38 12.92 -3.17
C PHE A 389 0.78 13.71 -4.36
N PRO A 390 1.46 14.70 -4.98
CA PRO A 390 0.90 15.45 -6.11
C PRO A 390 1.13 14.80 -7.47
N PHE A 391 1.60 13.54 -7.56
CA PHE A 391 2.06 12.94 -8.83
C PHE A 391 1.02 13.01 -9.96
N PHE A 392 -0.26 12.80 -9.66
CA PHE A 392 -1.36 12.86 -10.62
C PHE A 392 -2.10 14.21 -10.65
N LYS A 393 -1.41 15.31 -10.30
CA LYS A 393 -2.00 16.66 -10.25
C LYS A 393 -2.69 17.02 -11.57
N ASN A 394 -3.88 17.59 -11.48
CA ASN A 394 -4.70 18.11 -12.59
C ASN A 394 -5.30 17.06 -13.56
N LEU A 395 -5.19 15.76 -13.28
CA LEU A 395 -5.86 14.72 -14.08
C LEU A 395 -7.36 14.64 -13.74
N ARG A 396 -8.14 15.65 -14.15
CA ARG A 396 -9.56 15.79 -13.80
C ARG A 396 -10.49 14.86 -14.58
N SER A 397 -10.10 14.49 -15.81
CA SER A 397 -10.92 13.67 -16.72
C SER A 397 -10.60 12.18 -16.65
N ILE A 398 -9.76 11.76 -15.70
CA ILE A 398 -9.25 10.39 -15.63
C ILE A 398 -10.38 9.43 -15.23
N ASN A 399 -10.58 8.38 -16.02
CA ASN A 399 -11.60 7.36 -15.82
C ASN A 399 -10.98 6.03 -15.38
N HIS A 400 -9.86 5.66 -16.00
CA HIS A 400 -9.18 4.39 -15.74
C HIS A 400 -7.70 4.62 -15.43
N LEU A 401 -7.28 4.15 -14.25
CA LEU A 401 -5.92 4.24 -13.76
C LEU A 401 -5.38 2.85 -13.43
N TYR A 402 -4.42 2.38 -14.22
CA TYR A 402 -3.76 1.10 -14.04
C TYR A 402 -2.34 1.29 -13.51
N VAL A 403 -2.08 0.77 -12.31
CA VAL A 403 -0.79 0.84 -11.60
C VAL A 403 -0.38 -0.56 -11.09
N SER A 404 -0.96 -1.61 -11.68
CA SER A 404 -0.72 -2.99 -11.28
C SER A 404 0.71 -3.46 -11.57
N ASN A 405 1.14 -4.55 -10.93
CA ASN A 405 2.47 -5.15 -11.12
C ASN A 405 3.63 -4.15 -10.87
N ASN A 406 3.51 -3.36 -9.81
CA ASN A 406 4.56 -2.48 -9.34
C ASN A 406 5.05 -2.93 -7.96
N LEU A 407 5.81 -2.08 -7.26
CA LEU A 407 6.44 -2.38 -5.98
C LEU A 407 5.90 -1.49 -4.86
N LEU A 408 4.71 -0.88 -5.05
CA LEU A 408 4.10 0.04 -4.10
C LEU A 408 3.82 -0.64 -2.76
N SER A 409 4.23 -0.03 -1.65
CA SER A 409 3.94 -0.48 -0.28
C SER A 409 2.74 0.21 0.37
N ASP A 410 2.39 1.40 -0.12
CA ASP A 410 1.25 2.22 0.30
C ASP A 410 0.65 2.93 -0.93
N TRP A 411 -0.60 3.35 -0.84
CA TRP A 411 -1.27 4.19 -1.82
C TRP A 411 -1.67 5.53 -1.19
N CYS A 412 -0.84 6.56 -1.38
CA CYS A 412 -1.04 7.88 -0.79
C CYS A 412 -0.80 8.98 -1.84
N VAL A 413 -1.80 9.22 -2.69
CA VAL A 413 -1.78 10.25 -3.74
C VAL A 413 -3.01 11.14 -3.65
N ALA A 414 -2.89 12.39 -4.10
CA ALA A 414 -4.01 13.32 -4.17
C ALA A 414 -5.03 12.84 -5.22
N MET A 415 -6.25 12.54 -4.79
CA MET A 415 -7.32 12.02 -5.64
C MET A 415 -8.58 12.88 -5.63
N GLY A 416 -8.70 13.84 -4.71
CA GLY A 416 -9.90 14.69 -4.60
C GLY A 416 -10.33 15.41 -5.88
N HIS A 417 -9.42 15.61 -6.85
CA HIS A 417 -9.73 16.22 -8.16
C HIS A 417 -10.12 15.22 -9.26
N MET A 418 -9.99 13.91 -9.04
CA MET A 418 -10.27 12.84 -10.03
C MET A 418 -11.75 12.45 -10.03
N VAL A 419 -12.62 13.39 -10.37
CA VAL A 419 -14.08 13.26 -10.23
C VAL A 419 -14.71 12.16 -11.08
N ASN A 420 -14.07 11.76 -12.18
CA ASN A 420 -14.62 10.77 -13.12
C ASN A 420 -13.98 9.37 -12.97
N LEU A 421 -13.16 9.15 -11.94
CA LEU A 421 -12.42 7.89 -11.81
C LEU A 421 -13.37 6.74 -11.50
N THR A 422 -13.39 5.74 -12.39
CA THR A 422 -14.24 4.55 -12.27
C THR A 422 -13.43 3.28 -12.01
N THR A 423 -12.16 3.23 -12.43
CA THR A 423 -11.32 2.04 -12.29
C THR A 423 -9.96 2.41 -11.72
N LEU A 424 -9.59 1.76 -10.62
CA LEU A 424 -8.26 1.83 -10.02
C LEU A 424 -7.70 0.42 -9.85
N ASP A 425 -6.72 0.05 -10.67
CA ASP A 425 -6.05 -1.24 -10.57
C ASP A 425 -4.69 -1.11 -9.86
N LEU A 426 -4.64 -1.59 -8.61
CA LEU A 426 -3.46 -1.66 -7.75
C LEU A 426 -3.00 -3.11 -7.54
N SER A 427 -3.52 -4.07 -8.31
CA SER A 427 -3.22 -5.48 -8.11
C SER A 427 -1.74 -5.81 -8.34
N LYS A 428 -1.27 -6.90 -7.73
CA LYS A 428 0.13 -7.37 -7.84
C LYS A 428 1.15 -6.30 -7.45
N ASN A 429 0.87 -5.51 -6.41
CA ASN A 429 1.83 -4.62 -5.76
C ASN A 429 2.34 -5.25 -4.44
N ARG A 430 3.00 -4.46 -3.59
CA ARG A 430 3.47 -4.86 -2.25
C ARG A 430 2.69 -4.15 -1.13
N ILE A 431 1.45 -3.73 -1.41
CA ILE A 431 0.66 -2.93 -0.48
C ILE A 431 0.31 -3.80 0.73
N GLY A 432 0.78 -3.38 1.90
CA GLY A 432 0.45 -4.02 3.18
C GLY A 432 -0.70 -3.34 3.90
N THR A 433 -0.80 -2.03 3.74
CA THR A 433 -1.82 -1.16 4.29
C THR A 433 -2.00 0.05 3.39
N ILE A 434 -3.15 0.71 3.47
CA ILE A 434 -3.32 2.07 2.95
C ILE A 434 -3.29 3.01 4.14
N SER A 435 -2.40 4.01 4.11
CA SER A 435 -2.26 4.98 5.19
C SER A 435 -3.55 5.78 5.43
N PRO A 436 -3.78 6.34 6.63
CA PRO A 436 -4.98 7.13 6.93
C PRO A 436 -5.21 8.28 5.95
N ARG A 437 -4.12 8.93 5.50
CA ARG A 437 -4.17 9.97 4.47
C ARG A 437 -4.60 9.41 3.10
N GLY A 438 -4.10 8.24 2.71
CA GLY A 438 -4.50 7.56 1.49
C GLY A 438 -5.97 7.14 1.51
N MET A 439 -6.46 6.64 2.64
CA MET A 439 -7.88 6.30 2.82
C MET A 439 -8.78 7.55 2.73
N ALA A 440 -8.39 8.66 3.35
CA ALA A 440 -9.14 9.92 3.27
C ALA A 440 -9.26 10.45 1.83
N GLU A 441 -8.20 10.33 1.01
CA GLU A 441 -8.25 10.71 -0.40
C GLU A 441 -9.13 9.76 -1.24
N LEU A 442 -9.13 8.46 -0.93
CA LEU A 442 -10.03 7.50 -1.56
C LEU A 442 -11.49 7.78 -1.21
N ASP A 443 -11.80 8.11 0.05
CA ASP A 443 -13.15 8.43 0.51
C ASP A 443 -13.76 9.61 -0.29
N LEU A 444 -12.95 10.62 -0.66
CA LEU A 444 -13.40 11.73 -1.50
C LEU A 444 -13.90 11.29 -2.88
N VAL A 445 -13.33 10.20 -3.42
CA VAL A 445 -13.73 9.65 -4.73
C VAL A 445 -14.87 8.65 -4.57
N LEU A 446 -14.80 7.79 -3.54
CA LEU A 446 -15.83 6.80 -3.22
C LEU A 446 -17.19 7.46 -2.94
N ALA A 447 -17.21 8.64 -2.30
CA ALA A 447 -18.43 9.39 -2.03
C ALA A 447 -19.17 9.89 -3.28
N ARG A 448 -18.52 9.92 -4.45
CA ARG A 448 -19.05 10.57 -5.67
C ARG A 448 -19.49 9.61 -6.76
N GLY A 449 -19.09 8.35 -6.71
CA GLY A 449 -19.35 7.43 -7.82
C GLY A 449 -18.96 5.98 -7.57
N ASN A 450 -19.19 5.16 -8.59
CA ASN A 450 -18.92 3.72 -8.55
C ASN A 450 -17.46 3.42 -8.92
N LEU A 451 -16.53 3.74 -8.02
CA LEU A 451 -15.12 3.38 -8.18
C LEU A 451 -14.93 1.88 -7.93
N SER A 452 -14.34 1.17 -8.90
CA SER A 452 -13.88 -0.20 -8.76
C SER A 452 -12.38 -0.23 -8.46
N ILE A 453 -12.03 -0.66 -7.25
CA ILE A 453 -10.65 -0.83 -6.76
C ILE A 453 -10.25 -2.30 -6.85
N ASN A 454 -9.05 -2.58 -7.35
CA ASN A 454 -8.48 -3.93 -7.35
C ASN A 454 -7.16 -3.96 -6.56
N LEU A 455 -7.14 -4.63 -5.41
CA LEU A 455 -5.95 -4.87 -4.58
C LEU A 455 -5.49 -6.34 -4.60
N ARG A 456 -6.00 -7.17 -5.51
CA ARG A 456 -5.66 -8.59 -5.56
C ARG A 456 -4.14 -8.82 -5.67
N ASN A 457 -3.64 -9.90 -5.07
CA ASN A 457 -2.22 -10.28 -5.07
C ASN A 457 -1.28 -9.21 -4.48
N ASN A 458 -1.76 -8.44 -3.50
CA ASN A 458 -0.92 -7.62 -2.64
C ASN A 458 -0.56 -8.37 -1.35
N LYS A 459 0.43 -7.87 -0.62
CA LYS A 459 0.87 -8.42 0.68
C LYS A 459 0.10 -7.78 1.84
N LEU A 460 -1.23 -7.77 1.79
CA LEU A 460 -2.07 -7.16 2.81
C LEU A 460 -1.72 -7.74 4.19
N LEU A 461 -1.50 -6.88 5.18
CA LEU A 461 -1.13 -7.32 6.52
C LEU A 461 -2.37 -7.41 7.42
N CYS A 462 -2.52 -8.53 8.12
CA CYS A 462 -3.57 -8.75 9.12
C CYS A 462 -2.98 -8.71 10.54
N THR A 463 -2.65 -7.50 10.97
CA THR A 463 -2.14 -7.17 12.31
C THR A 463 -3.10 -6.21 13.01
N CYS A 464 -2.91 -6.01 14.32
CA CYS A 464 -3.74 -5.07 15.08
C CYS A 464 -3.50 -3.61 14.69
N GLU A 465 -2.30 -3.28 14.21
CA GLU A 465 -1.97 -1.94 13.68
C GLU A 465 -2.74 -1.63 12.39
N ASN A 466 -3.00 -2.66 11.58
CA ASN A 466 -3.65 -2.53 10.29
C ASN A 466 -5.18 -2.71 10.36
N LEU A 467 -5.72 -2.93 11.56
CA LEU A 467 -7.14 -3.21 11.77
C LEU A 467 -8.02 -2.06 11.23
N ASN A 468 -7.60 -0.81 11.38
CA ASN A 468 -8.34 0.35 10.86
C ASN A 468 -8.51 0.30 9.33
N PHE A 469 -7.45 -0.04 8.59
CA PHE A 469 -7.52 -0.19 7.13
C PHE A 469 -8.44 -1.35 6.72
N LEU A 470 -8.38 -2.46 7.44
CA LEU A 470 -9.23 -3.62 7.18
C LEU A 470 -10.71 -3.35 7.50
N GLU A 471 -11.01 -2.61 8.56
CA GLU A 471 -12.35 -2.15 8.90
C GLU A 471 -12.87 -1.16 7.85
N TRP A 472 -12.05 -0.21 7.42
CA TRP A 472 -12.40 0.70 6.33
C TRP A 472 -12.72 -0.06 5.03
N MET A 473 -11.91 -1.07 4.69
CA MET A 473 -12.14 -1.92 3.52
C MET A 473 -13.42 -2.78 3.67
N PHE A 474 -13.80 -3.17 4.89
CA PHE A 474 -15.06 -3.88 5.15
C PHE A 474 -16.28 -3.01 4.84
N VAL A 475 -16.25 -1.76 5.31
CA VAL A 475 -17.31 -0.77 5.10
C VAL A 475 -17.46 -0.49 3.60
N ASN A 476 -16.33 -0.31 2.91
CA ASN A 476 -16.28 0.01 1.49
C ASN A 476 -16.20 -1.23 0.56
N ARG A 477 -16.53 -2.43 1.04
CA ARG A 477 -16.30 -3.71 0.32
C ARG A 477 -16.91 -3.78 -1.08
N ALA A 478 -18.02 -3.06 -1.33
CA ALA A 478 -18.70 -3.03 -2.63
C ALA A 478 -17.82 -2.47 -3.76
N HIS A 479 -16.85 -1.63 -3.42
CA HIS A 479 -15.91 -1.02 -4.36
C HIS A 479 -14.74 -1.95 -4.71
N PHE A 480 -14.54 -3.06 -3.99
CA PHE A 480 -13.40 -3.95 -4.21
C PHE A 480 -13.76 -5.12 -5.13
N LYS A 481 -13.10 -5.18 -6.29
CA LYS A 481 -13.34 -6.21 -7.29
C LYS A 481 -12.87 -7.58 -6.80
N ASN A 482 -13.77 -8.57 -6.85
CA ASN A 482 -13.52 -9.96 -6.47
C ASN A 482 -12.83 -10.08 -5.09
N ILE A 483 -13.37 -9.38 -4.09
CA ILE A 483 -12.82 -9.30 -2.73
C ILE A 483 -12.61 -10.67 -2.09
N ASP A 484 -13.41 -11.67 -2.47
CA ASP A 484 -13.31 -13.06 -1.99
C ASP A 484 -12.00 -13.75 -2.38
N LEU A 485 -11.29 -13.22 -3.39
CA LEU A 485 -9.99 -13.72 -3.83
C LEU A 485 -8.82 -13.06 -3.10
N TYR A 486 -9.09 -12.19 -2.13
CA TYR A 486 -8.05 -11.47 -1.40
C TYR A 486 -7.53 -12.34 -0.26
N THR A 487 -6.26 -12.16 0.05
CA THR A 487 -5.58 -12.86 1.12
C THR A 487 -4.74 -11.85 1.88
N CYS A 488 -4.71 -11.98 3.20
CA CYS A 488 -3.76 -11.25 4.03
C CYS A 488 -2.90 -12.24 4.81
N SER A 489 -1.69 -11.81 5.16
CA SER A 489 -0.77 -12.56 6.00
C SER A 489 -0.31 -11.74 7.19
N ASN A 490 0.24 -12.40 8.21
CA ASN A 490 0.94 -11.71 9.29
C ASN A 490 2.43 -11.68 8.94
N ALA A 491 3.04 -10.49 8.86
CA ALA A 491 4.46 -10.32 8.51
C ALA A 491 5.42 -11.12 9.41
N GLN A 492 5.00 -11.51 10.61
CA GLN A 492 5.83 -12.22 11.58
C GLN A 492 5.66 -13.76 11.58
N LYS A 493 4.69 -14.35 10.89
CA LYS A 493 4.52 -15.81 10.78
C LYS A 493 3.89 -16.21 9.44
N ASP A 494 4.62 -16.97 8.62
CA ASP A 494 4.24 -17.46 7.28
C ASP A 494 2.97 -18.34 7.20
N TYR A 495 2.31 -18.62 8.33
CA TYR A 495 1.22 -19.60 8.42
C TYR A 495 -0.18 -19.00 8.68
N MET A 496 -0.33 -17.68 8.77
CA MET A 496 -1.64 -17.03 8.97
C MET A 496 -2.15 -16.40 7.67
N ASN A 497 -2.35 -17.22 6.63
CA ASN A 497 -3.01 -16.76 5.41
C ASN A 497 -4.52 -16.73 5.64
N ILE A 498 -5.05 -15.57 6.01
CA ILE A 498 -6.49 -15.38 6.15
C ILE A 498 -7.06 -15.05 4.76
N ASN A 499 -8.03 -15.85 4.33
CA ASN A 499 -8.75 -15.66 3.07
C ASN A 499 -10.02 -14.82 3.31
N PHE A 500 -10.32 -13.95 2.35
CA PHE A 500 -11.44 -13.03 2.37
C PHE A 500 -12.74 -13.63 1.83
N LYS A 501 -12.77 -14.92 1.44
CA LYS A 501 -13.99 -15.68 1.09
C LYS A 501 -15.13 -15.55 2.12
N GLN A 502 -14.79 -15.34 3.40
CA GLN A 502 -15.73 -14.93 4.45
C GLN A 502 -15.21 -13.69 5.17
N PHE A 503 -15.10 -12.58 4.43
CA PHE A 503 -14.51 -11.31 4.89
C PHE A 503 -14.94 -10.91 6.30
N SER A 504 -16.24 -10.90 6.59
CA SER A 504 -16.79 -10.45 7.88
C SER A 504 -16.26 -11.26 9.06
N LYS A 505 -16.21 -12.59 8.92
CA LYS A 505 -15.71 -13.51 9.95
C LYS A 505 -14.22 -13.33 10.18
N SER A 506 -13.46 -13.11 9.11
CA SER A 506 -12.01 -12.85 9.17
C SER A 506 -11.70 -11.60 9.98
N ILE A 507 -12.44 -10.50 9.76
CA ILE A 507 -12.25 -9.26 10.53
C ILE A 507 -12.71 -9.41 11.98
N SER A 508 -13.84 -10.08 12.24
CA SER A 508 -14.31 -10.26 13.63
C SER A 508 -13.31 -11.08 14.47
N GLN A 509 -12.72 -12.13 13.89
CA GLN A 509 -11.67 -12.91 14.54
C GLN A 509 -10.41 -12.08 14.84
N LEU A 510 -10.01 -11.20 13.91
CA LEU A 510 -8.86 -10.32 14.13
C LEU A 510 -9.16 -9.29 15.24
N LYS A 511 -10.35 -8.69 15.21
CA LYS A 511 -10.81 -7.71 16.21
C LYS A 511 -10.80 -8.30 17.62
N GLU A 512 -11.25 -9.54 17.77
CA GLU A 512 -11.24 -10.25 19.05
C GLU A 512 -9.81 -10.47 19.57
N LYS A 513 -8.89 -10.89 18.69
CA LYS A 513 -7.46 -11.06 19.03
C LYS A 513 -6.77 -9.74 19.39
N CYS A 514 -7.22 -8.62 18.83
CA CYS A 514 -6.62 -7.31 19.03
C CYS A 514 -7.18 -6.54 20.23
N LYS A 515 -8.12 -7.12 21.00
CA LYS A 515 -8.60 -6.51 22.24
C LYS A 515 -7.45 -6.43 23.26
N SER A 516 -7.11 -5.21 23.66
CA SER A 516 -6.17 -4.97 24.76
C SER A 516 -6.93 -4.87 26.08
N TYR A 517 -6.50 -5.66 27.07
CA TYR A 517 -7.01 -5.60 28.44
C TYR A 517 -6.11 -4.77 29.37
N THR A 518 -5.13 -4.01 28.82
CA THR A 518 -4.17 -3.24 29.61
C THR A 518 -4.84 -2.24 30.56
N LEU A 519 -5.84 -1.48 30.07
CA LEU A 519 -6.60 -0.54 30.92
C LEU A 519 -7.35 -1.25 32.04
N TYR A 520 -7.93 -2.41 31.75
CA TYR A 520 -8.64 -3.23 32.74
C TYR A 520 -7.69 -3.72 33.84
N TYR A 521 -6.49 -4.20 33.48
CA TYR A 521 -5.46 -4.58 34.45
C TYR A 521 -4.96 -3.41 35.30
N ILE A 522 -4.81 -2.21 34.72
CA ILE A 522 -4.45 -1.00 35.46
C ILE A 522 -5.54 -0.64 36.48
N ILE A 523 -6.82 -0.70 36.09
CA ILE A 523 -7.93 -0.40 37.00
C ILE A 523 -7.95 -1.40 38.17
N ILE A 524 -7.79 -2.70 37.89
CA ILE A 524 -7.73 -3.73 38.93
C ILE A 524 -6.53 -3.51 39.87
N SER A 525 -5.35 -3.22 39.34
CA SER A 525 -4.16 -3.03 40.18
C SER A 525 -4.27 -1.79 41.08
N VAL A 526 -4.78 -0.67 40.55
CA VAL A 526 -4.99 0.56 41.31
C VAL A 526 -6.03 0.35 42.41
N THR A 527 -7.19 -0.22 42.07
CA THR A 527 -8.25 -0.50 43.06
C THR A 527 -7.80 -1.49 44.14
N GLY A 528 -7.08 -2.55 43.77
CA GLY A 528 -6.49 -3.50 44.71
C GLY A 528 -5.49 -2.83 45.66
N THR A 529 -4.64 -1.94 45.14
CA THR A 529 -3.64 -1.22 45.94
C THR A 529 -4.30 -0.24 46.91
N CYS A 530 -5.33 0.50 46.47
CA CYS A 530 -6.11 1.38 47.35
C CYS A 530 -6.84 0.59 48.45
N PHE A 531 -7.39 -0.58 48.14
CA PHE A 531 -8.06 -1.40 49.13
C PHE A 531 -7.06 -1.92 50.19
N LEU A 532 -5.90 -2.40 49.75
CA LEU A 532 -4.83 -2.86 50.66
C LEU A 532 -4.28 -1.72 51.52
N SER A 533 -4.12 -0.51 50.98
CA SER A 533 -3.64 0.64 51.75
C SER A 533 -4.64 1.09 52.81
N VAL A 534 -5.95 1.02 52.53
CA VAL A 534 -6.99 1.29 53.52
C VAL A 534 -6.97 0.24 54.63
N ILE A 535 -6.89 -1.05 54.29
CA ILE A 535 -6.79 -2.12 55.29
C ILE A 535 -5.55 -1.92 56.18
N PHE A 536 -4.40 -1.65 55.56
CA PHE A 536 -3.16 -1.40 56.28
C PHE A 536 -3.27 -0.16 57.18
N GLY A 537 -3.86 0.93 56.68
CA GLY A 537 -4.13 2.14 57.46
C GLY A 537 -5.04 1.89 58.67
N VAL A 538 -6.11 1.11 58.49
CA VAL A 538 -7.02 0.70 59.58
C VAL A 538 -6.29 -0.17 60.61
N ALA A 539 -5.47 -1.13 60.17
CA ALA A 539 -4.68 -1.97 61.07
C ALA A 539 -3.66 -1.15 61.88
N LEU A 540 -2.94 -0.22 61.24
CA LEU A 540 -2.02 0.70 61.91
C LEU A 540 -2.75 1.61 62.91
N TYR A 541 -3.92 2.15 62.55
CA TYR A 541 -4.70 3.01 63.43
C TYR A 541 -5.21 2.25 64.66
N ARG A 542 -5.76 1.04 64.46
CA ARG A 542 -6.25 0.18 65.55
C ARG A 542 -5.14 -0.18 66.53
N ASN A 543 -3.92 -0.41 66.03
CA ASN A 543 -2.77 -0.81 66.84
C ASN A 543 -1.85 0.36 67.24
N ARG A 544 -2.26 1.63 67.03
CA ARG A 544 -1.39 2.81 67.20
C ARG A 544 -0.74 2.95 68.58
N TRP A 545 -1.44 2.56 69.65
CA TRP A 545 -0.93 2.64 71.02
C TRP A 545 0.11 1.56 71.30
N LYS A 546 -0.14 0.34 70.82
CA LYS A 546 0.82 -0.78 70.86
C LYS A 546 2.08 -0.47 70.07
N ILE A 547 1.95 0.11 68.87
CA ILE A 547 3.10 0.52 68.04
C ILE A 547 3.94 1.60 68.75
N ARG A 548 3.30 2.63 69.33
CA ARG A 548 4.01 3.69 70.07
C ARG A 548 4.78 3.14 71.28
N TYR A 549 4.14 2.26 72.05
CA TYR A 549 4.75 1.59 73.19
C TYR A 549 5.92 0.70 72.77
N MET A 550 5.74 -0.15 71.73
CA MET A 550 6.81 -1.00 71.19
C MET A 550 7.99 -0.21 70.63
N ARG A 551 7.74 0.91 69.93
CA ARG A 551 8.82 1.78 69.43
C ARG A 551 9.66 2.33 70.58
N TYR A 552 9.03 2.69 71.69
CA TYR A 552 9.73 3.17 72.87
C TYR A 552 10.57 2.05 73.50
N THR A 553 10.00 0.88 73.75
CA THR A 553 10.73 -0.24 74.38
C THR A 553 11.86 -0.78 73.51
N LEU A 554 11.70 -0.79 72.18
CA LEU A 554 12.79 -1.08 71.24
C LEU A 554 13.89 -0.03 71.28
N PHE A 555 13.54 1.26 71.30
CA PHE A 555 14.52 2.33 71.40
C PHE A 555 15.30 2.27 72.72
N GLN A 556 14.65 1.93 73.82
CA GLN A 556 15.26 1.72 75.12
C GLN A 556 16.23 0.52 75.09
N ARG A 557 15.79 -0.65 74.61
CA ARG A 557 16.66 -1.84 74.45
C ARG A 557 17.86 -1.59 73.54
N ALA A 558 17.69 -0.79 72.49
CA ALA A 558 18.79 -0.40 71.60
C ALA A 558 19.75 0.61 72.23
N ARG A 559 19.29 1.43 73.19
CA ARG A 559 20.14 2.37 73.94
C ARG A 559 20.88 1.66 75.07
N ASP A 560 20.25 0.67 75.69
CA ASP A 560 20.78 -0.12 76.81
C ASP A 560 21.60 -1.34 76.34
N SER A 561 21.65 -1.65 75.05
CA SER A 561 22.47 -2.75 74.50
C SER A 561 23.98 -2.55 74.67
N HIS A 562 24.43 -1.38 75.14
CA HIS A 562 25.82 -1.10 75.50
C HIS A 562 26.12 -1.22 77.01
N LEU A 563 25.14 -1.58 77.85
CA LEU A 563 25.29 -1.78 79.30
C LEU A 563 24.65 -3.11 79.73
N LEU A 564 25.20 -4.21 79.24
CA LEU A 564 24.86 -5.56 79.72
C LEU A 564 25.76 -5.92 80.91
N SER A 565 25.32 -5.55 82.12
CA SER A 565 25.69 -6.27 83.35
C SER A 565 24.76 -5.88 84.52
N SER A 566 23.66 -6.60 84.69
CA SER A 566 23.43 -7.39 85.91
C SER A 566 22.02 -7.97 85.89
N SER A 567 21.96 -9.28 86.10
CA SER A 567 20.82 -9.92 86.73
C SER A 567 20.50 -9.20 88.04
N SER A 568 19.29 -8.71 88.18
CA SER A 568 18.68 -8.49 89.49
C SER A 568 17.20 -8.77 89.36
N ASP A 569 16.69 -9.58 90.27
CA ASP A 569 15.28 -9.81 90.50
C ASP A 569 14.47 -8.50 90.46
N ASP A 570 13.21 -8.60 90.03
CA ASP A 570 12.21 -7.52 89.87
C ASP A 570 12.02 -6.63 91.13
N LEU A 571 13.01 -5.79 91.44
CA LEU A 571 12.91 -4.73 92.43
C LEU A 571 12.47 -3.46 91.72
N PHE A 572 11.15 -3.23 91.70
CA PHE A 572 10.59 -1.95 91.31
C PHE A 572 11.16 -0.86 92.23
N LEU A 573 11.64 0.25 91.64
CA LEU A 573 12.16 1.40 92.39
C LEU A 573 11.06 2.14 93.14
N TYR A 574 9.81 1.98 92.70
CA TYR A 574 8.64 2.62 93.28
C TYR A 574 7.48 1.63 93.35
N ASP A 575 6.63 1.77 94.36
CA ASP A 575 5.43 0.96 94.51
C ASP A 575 4.31 1.45 93.58
N ALA A 576 4.19 2.76 93.36
CA ALA A 576 3.22 3.26 92.37
C ALA A 576 3.60 4.57 91.69
N PHE A 577 3.40 4.63 90.38
CA PHE A 577 3.41 5.87 89.61
C PHE A 577 2.04 6.56 89.71
N VAL A 578 2.00 7.85 90.06
CA VAL A 578 0.75 8.60 90.18
C VAL A 578 0.55 9.54 89.00
N SER A 579 -0.48 9.25 88.20
CA SER A 579 -0.96 10.09 87.11
C SER A 579 -2.13 10.96 87.57
N TYR A 580 -1.92 12.27 87.65
CA TYR A 580 -2.92 13.25 88.09
C TYR A 580 -2.84 14.53 87.24
N THR A 581 -3.86 15.41 87.33
CA THR A 581 -3.82 16.74 86.67
C THR A 581 -3.25 17.81 87.60
N SER A 582 -2.73 18.91 87.04
CA SER A 582 -2.15 19.99 87.85
C SER A 582 -3.12 20.65 88.85
N LYS A 583 -4.44 20.49 88.65
CA LYS A 583 -5.47 21.00 89.58
C LYS A 583 -5.81 20.00 90.67
N ASP A 584 -5.56 18.71 90.44
CA ASP A 584 -5.69 17.64 91.44
C ASP A 584 -4.39 17.50 92.26
N ARG A 585 -3.42 18.40 92.04
CA ARG A 585 -2.11 18.40 92.70
C ARG A 585 -2.23 18.52 94.22
N ASP A 586 -3.14 19.36 94.71
CA ASP A 586 -3.31 19.57 96.15
C ASP A 586 -3.74 18.27 96.84
N PHE A 587 -4.68 17.52 96.25
CA PHE A 587 -5.09 16.20 96.73
C PHE A 587 -3.92 15.20 96.77
N VAL A 588 -3.10 15.16 95.70
CA VAL A 588 -1.96 14.24 95.66
C VAL A 588 -0.87 14.62 96.67
N ILE A 589 -0.54 15.91 96.78
CA ILE A 589 0.57 16.36 97.63
C ILE A 589 0.20 16.38 99.12
N LYS A 590 -1.02 16.82 99.45
CA LYS A 590 -1.44 16.97 100.85
C LYS A 590 -2.01 15.67 101.41
N ASP A 591 -2.85 14.98 100.64
CA ASP A 591 -3.60 13.83 101.15
C ASP A 591 -2.92 12.50 100.80
N MET A 592 -2.61 12.27 99.51
CA MET A 592 -2.02 10.99 99.09
C MET A 592 -0.59 10.77 99.62
N ILE A 593 0.29 11.78 99.58
CA ILE A 593 1.66 11.63 100.11
C ILE A 593 1.63 11.39 101.62
N GLN A 594 0.84 12.16 102.36
CA GLN A 594 0.73 12.00 103.81
C GLN A 594 0.27 10.59 104.16
N LYS A 595 -0.81 10.12 103.53
CA LYS A 595 -1.40 8.81 103.86
C LYS A 595 -0.63 7.62 103.31
N LEU A 596 -0.03 7.71 102.13
CA LEU A 596 0.63 6.56 101.51
C LEU A 596 2.13 6.49 101.84
N GLU A 597 2.85 7.62 101.79
CA GLU A 597 4.31 7.62 102.03
C GLU A 597 4.66 7.72 103.51
N GLN A 598 4.03 8.62 104.26
CA GLN A 598 4.38 8.85 105.67
C GLN A 598 3.70 7.85 106.60
N ASP A 599 2.38 7.67 106.46
CA ASP A 599 1.61 6.81 107.37
C ASP A 599 1.77 5.30 107.05
N ASN A 600 2.02 4.94 105.79
CA ASN A 600 2.00 3.53 105.32
C ASN A 600 3.27 3.06 104.58
N GLY A 601 4.30 3.90 104.43
CA GLY A 601 5.61 3.52 103.88
C GLY A 601 5.66 3.15 102.39
N VAL A 602 4.63 3.46 101.61
CA VAL A 602 4.56 3.22 100.16
C VAL A 602 5.44 4.22 99.41
N GLN A 603 6.29 3.79 98.48
CA GLN A 603 7.09 4.72 97.67
C GLN A 603 6.38 5.12 96.38
N LEU A 604 5.94 6.38 96.27
CA LEU A 604 5.29 6.86 95.06
C LEU A 604 6.30 7.40 94.03
N LEU A 605 5.93 7.44 92.76
CA LEU A 605 6.62 8.24 91.74
C LEU A 605 5.69 9.37 91.33
N ILE A 606 6.07 10.60 91.68
CA ILE A 606 5.28 11.81 91.45
C ILE A 606 6.01 12.70 90.46
N ARG A 607 5.31 13.08 89.39
CA ARG A 607 5.89 13.85 88.29
C ARG A 607 6.58 15.14 88.73
N ASP A 608 5.89 15.93 89.57
CA ASP A 608 6.35 17.27 89.92
C ASP A 608 7.60 17.28 90.83
N ARG A 609 8.06 16.11 91.32
CA ARG A 609 9.31 15.95 92.08
C ARG A 609 10.37 15.09 91.38
N SER A 610 9.95 14.08 90.61
CA SER A 610 10.84 13.02 90.10
C SER A 610 11.26 13.21 88.64
N PHE A 611 10.62 14.12 87.90
CA PHE A 611 10.94 14.31 86.48
C PHE A 611 12.19 15.18 86.31
N ILE A 612 13.14 14.71 85.50
CA ILE A 612 14.40 15.38 85.24
C ILE A 612 14.16 16.46 84.16
N PRO A 613 14.52 17.73 84.43
CA PRO A 613 14.46 18.78 83.41
C PRO A 613 15.40 18.46 82.23
N GLY A 614 14.90 18.62 81.00
CA GLY A 614 15.67 18.38 79.77
C GLY A 614 15.44 17.03 79.09
N GLU A 615 14.85 16.04 79.75
CA GLU A 615 14.45 14.78 79.10
C GLU A 615 13.06 14.86 78.45
N PHE A 616 12.84 14.08 77.39
CA PHE A 616 11.55 14.02 76.69
C PHE A 616 10.44 13.50 77.62
N LYS A 617 9.41 14.30 77.82
CA LYS A 617 8.24 13.99 78.68
C LYS A 617 7.62 12.61 78.38
N CYS A 618 7.51 12.23 77.11
CA CYS A 618 6.97 10.92 76.73
C CYS A 618 7.83 9.75 77.23
N GLN A 619 9.16 9.91 77.26
CA GLN A 619 10.09 8.87 77.69
C GLN A 619 10.05 8.72 79.20
N GLN A 620 10.03 9.85 79.92
CA GLN A 620 9.92 9.85 81.38
C GLN A 620 8.61 9.20 81.83
N ILE A 621 7.49 9.44 81.13
CA ILE A 621 6.21 8.79 81.42
C ILE A 621 6.30 7.26 81.33
N VAL A 622 6.80 6.72 80.22
CA VAL A 622 6.84 5.25 80.05
C VAL A 622 7.84 4.62 81.01
N ARG A 623 8.96 5.31 81.26
CA ARG A 623 9.94 4.91 82.27
C ARG A 623 9.32 4.85 83.67
N SER A 624 8.59 5.88 84.07
CA SER A 624 7.90 5.91 85.37
C SER A 624 6.89 4.77 85.53
N ILE A 625 6.20 4.41 84.45
CA ILE A 625 5.29 3.25 84.42
C ILE A 625 6.09 1.95 84.63
N GLN A 626 7.19 1.75 83.91
CA GLN A 626 8.00 0.53 84.01
C GLN A 626 8.71 0.37 85.36
N GLU A 627 9.25 1.45 85.91
CA GLU A 627 9.98 1.49 87.18
C GLU A 627 9.05 1.38 88.41
N SER A 628 7.74 1.47 88.20
CA SER A 628 6.73 1.36 89.25
C SER A 628 6.01 0.02 89.23
N ARG A 629 5.74 -0.55 90.41
CA ARG A 629 5.00 -1.82 90.56
C ARG A 629 3.56 -1.72 90.08
N LYS A 630 2.89 -0.58 90.34
CA LYS A 630 1.54 -0.26 89.84
C LYS A 630 1.47 1.18 89.29
N THR A 631 0.41 1.49 88.54
CA THR A 631 0.10 2.86 88.13
C THR A 631 -1.25 3.30 88.69
N ILE A 632 -1.25 4.36 89.50
CA ILE A 632 -2.46 5.01 89.99
C ILE A 632 -2.84 6.15 89.05
N CYS A 633 -4.10 6.22 88.63
CA CYS A 633 -4.63 7.34 87.87
C CYS A 633 -5.74 8.02 88.67
N VAL A 634 -5.53 9.28 89.05
CA VAL A 634 -6.54 10.13 89.71
C VAL A 634 -7.45 10.72 88.64
N VAL A 635 -8.64 10.13 88.48
CA VAL A 635 -9.56 10.42 87.38
C VAL A 635 -10.57 11.48 87.80
N SER A 636 -10.32 12.70 87.35
CA SER A 636 -11.25 13.85 87.35
C SER A 636 -11.90 14.05 85.98
N LYS A 637 -12.99 14.83 85.85
CA LYS A 637 -13.56 15.22 84.54
C LYS A 637 -12.53 15.90 83.65
N ARG A 638 -11.57 16.61 84.26
CA ARG A 638 -10.46 17.28 83.58
C ARG A 638 -9.35 16.31 83.18
N TYR A 639 -9.09 15.29 83.99
CA TYR A 639 -8.18 14.21 83.65
C TYR A 639 -8.55 13.58 82.30
N LEU A 640 -9.83 13.28 82.10
CA LEU A 640 -10.33 12.63 80.88
C LEU A 640 -10.29 13.52 79.62
N LYS A 641 -10.24 14.85 79.80
CA LYS A 641 -10.08 15.84 78.72
C LYS A 641 -8.61 16.11 78.36
N SER A 642 -7.66 15.75 79.22
CA SER A 642 -6.24 16.05 79.02
C SER A 642 -5.56 15.06 78.08
N ALA A 643 -4.99 15.56 76.99
CA ALA A 643 -4.26 14.76 76.01
C ALA A 643 -3.06 14.00 76.62
N TRP A 644 -2.38 14.61 77.61
CA TRP A 644 -1.25 13.97 78.29
C TRP A 644 -1.69 12.88 79.27
N ARG A 645 -2.85 13.03 79.91
CA ARG A 645 -3.39 11.98 80.78
C ARG A 645 -3.95 10.82 79.97
N ASP A 646 -4.57 11.12 78.82
CA ASP A 646 -4.98 10.12 77.84
C ASP A 646 -3.77 9.31 77.34
N TYR A 647 -2.63 9.96 77.10
CA TYR A 647 -1.37 9.28 76.78
C TYR A 647 -0.88 8.36 77.92
N GLU A 648 -0.76 8.88 79.14
CA GLU A 648 -0.30 8.11 80.31
C GLU A 648 -1.18 6.89 80.60
N LEU A 649 -2.49 7.09 80.64
CA LEU A 649 -3.47 6.02 80.87
C LEU A 649 -3.40 4.94 79.78
N ASN A 650 -3.26 5.32 78.50
CA ASN A 650 -3.14 4.35 77.41
C ASN A 650 -1.78 3.64 77.39
N MET A 651 -0.69 4.28 77.82
CA MET A 651 0.61 3.61 77.99
C MET A 651 0.59 2.61 79.14
N ALA A 652 0.05 3.01 80.29
CA ALA A 652 -0.11 2.13 81.45
C ALA A 652 -1.06 0.95 81.14
N ARG A 653 -2.10 1.19 80.33
CA ARG A 653 -2.98 0.13 79.82
C ARG A 653 -2.21 -0.88 78.97
N VAL A 654 -1.39 -0.42 78.03
CA VAL A 654 -0.60 -1.31 77.16
C VAL A 654 0.43 -2.10 77.97
N GLU A 655 1.13 -1.45 78.91
CA GLU A 655 2.02 -2.12 79.87
C GLU A 655 1.29 -3.22 80.65
N GLY A 656 0.14 -2.88 81.26
CA GLY A 656 -0.65 -3.81 82.05
C GLY A 656 -1.11 -5.03 81.25
N VAL A 657 -1.65 -4.82 80.05
CA VAL A 657 -2.20 -5.90 79.22
C VAL A 657 -1.13 -6.72 78.51
N GLU A 658 -0.16 -6.09 77.87
CA GLU A 658 0.78 -6.76 76.95
C GLU A 658 2.04 -7.28 77.67
N VAL A 659 2.49 -6.59 78.73
CA VAL A 659 3.71 -6.97 79.46
C VAL A 659 3.36 -7.68 80.76
N ARG A 660 2.55 -7.04 81.61
CA ARG A 660 2.20 -7.56 82.95
C ARG A 660 1.06 -8.60 82.91
N LYS A 661 0.38 -8.75 81.76
CA LYS A 661 -0.78 -9.65 81.54
C LYS A 661 -1.95 -9.45 82.52
N SER A 662 -2.03 -8.32 83.21
CA SER A 662 -3.05 -8.02 84.22
C SER A 662 -3.46 -6.55 84.18
N MET A 663 -4.78 -6.30 84.10
CA MET A 663 -5.32 -4.93 84.17
C MET A 663 -5.31 -4.35 85.59
N ARG A 664 -5.20 -5.19 86.63
CA ARG A 664 -5.06 -4.78 88.03
C ARG A 664 -3.75 -4.04 88.32
N TYR A 665 -2.83 -4.02 87.35
CA TYR A 665 -1.65 -3.16 87.34
C TYR A 665 -2.01 -1.66 87.35
N VAL A 666 -3.14 -1.27 86.73
CA VAL A 666 -3.62 0.11 86.69
C VAL A 666 -4.80 0.28 87.65
N ILE A 667 -4.65 1.16 88.64
CA ILE A 667 -5.68 1.49 89.63
C ILE A 667 -6.27 2.86 89.28
N LEU A 668 -7.57 2.93 89.02
CA LEU A 668 -8.27 4.20 88.81
C LEU A 668 -8.87 4.71 90.12
N ILE A 669 -8.50 5.90 90.56
CA ILE A 669 -9.21 6.61 91.64
C ILE A 669 -10.26 7.49 90.97
N LEU A 670 -11.55 7.21 91.19
CA LEU A 670 -12.63 8.01 90.62
C LEU A 670 -13.05 9.08 91.61
N LEU A 671 -12.84 10.35 91.26
CA LEU A 671 -13.34 11.46 92.07
C LEU A 671 -14.86 11.62 91.90
N PRO A 672 -15.60 12.14 92.90
CA PRO A 672 -17.07 12.13 92.90
C PRO A 672 -17.72 12.78 91.68
N GLU A 673 -17.06 13.80 91.12
CA GLU A 673 -17.52 14.46 89.90
C GLU A 673 -17.62 13.52 88.69
N VAL A 674 -16.88 12.41 88.64
CA VAL A 674 -16.94 11.43 87.55
C VAL A 674 -18.06 10.42 87.76
N CYS A 675 -18.39 10.07 89.01
CA CYS A 675 -19.41 9.09 89.36
C CYS A 675 -20.83 9.61 89.09
N ASN A 676 -21.08 10.90 89.35
CA ASN A 676 -22.42 11.51 89.31
C ASN A 676 -22.98 11.82 87.90
N GLY A 677 -22.29 11.44 86.82
CA GLY A 677 -22.66 11.78 85.43
C GLY A 677 -22.63 10.61 84.43
N GLY A 678 -22.50 9.38 84.92
CA GLY A 678 -22.32 8.17 84.09
C GLY A 678 -20.87 7.98 83.62
N TYR A 679 -20.41 6.73 83.61
CA TYR A 679 -19.02 6.42 83.36
C TYR A 679 -18.58 6.66 81.90
N PRO A 680 -17.46 7.37 81.67
CA PRO A 680 -16.97 7.65 80.32
C PRO A 680 -16.46 6.41 79.57
N LYS A 681 -16.82 6.27 78.28
CA LYS A 681 -16.38 5.17 77.39
C LYS A 681 -14.86 4.95 77.35
N LYS A 682 -14.05 5.98 77.64
CA LYS A 682 -12.58 5.87 77.67
C LYS A 682 -12.05 4.93 78.76
N ILE A 683 -12.79 4.76 79.85
CA ILE A 683 -12.41 3.95 81.02
C ILE A 683 -13.32 2.73 81.22
N SER A 684 -14.28 2.48 80.31
CA SER A 684 -15.25 1.39 80.42
C SER A 684 -14.63 0.02 80.63
N ASP A 685 -13.47 -0.23 80.01
CA ASP A 685 -12.82 -1.53 80.08
C ASP A 685 -12.14 -1.79 81.43
N PHE A 686 -11.77 -0.73 82.15
CA PHE A 686 -11.27 -0.82 83.53
C PHE A 686 -12.42 -1.01 84.52
N LEU A 687 -13.55 -0.35 84.28
CA LEU A 687 -14.75 -0.46 85.12
C LEU A 687 -15.38 -1.85 85.04
N LYS A 688 -15.43 -2.46 83.85
CA LYS A 688 -15.91 -3.84 83.67
C LYS A 688 -15.06 -4.90 84.38
N ARG A 689 -13.85 -4.55 84.80
CA ARG A 689 -12.87 -5.45 85.43
C ARG A 689 -12.59 -5.04 86.88
N ASP A 690 -13.42 -4.18 87.45
CA ASP A 690 -13.32 -3.67 88.83
C ASP A 690 -11.92 -3.11 89.18
N CYS A 691 -11.23 -2.50 88.20
CA CYS A 691 -9.91 -1.90 88.38
C CYS A 691 -10.01 -0.42 88.81
N PHE A 692 -10.90 -0.11 89.75
CA PHE A 692 -11.14 1.26 90.23
C PHE A 692 -11.51 1.29 91.71
N ILE A 693 -11.26 2.44 92.35
CA ILE A 693 -11.63 2.74 93.72
C ILE A 693 -12.31 4.11 93.70
N GLU A 694 -13.53 4.18 94.20
CA GLU A 694 -14.28 5.44 94.27
C GLU A 694 -13.83 6.23 95.49
N TYR A 695 -13.60 7.52 95.28
CA TYR A 695 -13.30 8.43 96.38
C TYR A 695 -14.62 8.81 97.09
N PRO A 696 -14.68 8.70 98.44
CA PRO A 696 -15.93 8.85 99.18
C PRO A 696 -16.43 10.31 99.20
N ASP A 697 -17.75 10.48 99.12
CA ASP A 697 -18.44 11.77 99.33
C ASP A 697 -18.67 12.09 100.83
N ASP A 698 -18.62 11.06 101.69
CA ASP A 698 -18.89 11.11 103.13
C ASP A 698 -17.59 10.93 103.95
N PRO A 699 -17.34 11.77 104.98
CA PRO A 699 -16.25 11.57 105.96
C PRO A 699 -16.14 10.15 106.55
N ALA A 700 -17.24 9.41 106.70
CA ALA A 700 -17.26 8.06 107.26
C ALA A 700 -16.53 7.02 106.37
N GLY A 701 -16.47 7.24 105.06
CA GLY A 701 -15.78 6.35 104.11
C GLY A 701 -14.30 6.68 103.90
N TYR A 702 -13.78 7.75 104.54
CA TYR A 702 -12.44 8.27 104.28
C TYR A 702 -11.34 7.29 104.66
N GLU A 703 -11.39 6.68 105.85
CA GLU A 703 -10.38 5.70 106.29
C GLU A 703 -10.47 4.38 105.51
N GLU A 704 -11.69 3.95 105.14
CA GLU A 704 -11.90 2.74 104.33
C GLU A 704 -11.30 2.87 102.93
N PHE A 705 -11.39 4.05 102.31
CA PHE A 705 -10.79 4.33 101.01
C PHE A 705 -9.26 4.11 101.02
N TRP A 706 -8.56 4.66 102.01
CA TRP A 706 -7.10 4.54 102.11
C TRP A 706 -6.67 3.10 102.40
N GLN A 707 -7.40 2.38 103.25
CA GLN A 707 -7.15 0.95 103.49
C GLN A 707 -7.29 0.13 102.20
N ARG A 708 -8.39 0.32 101.45
CA ARG A 708 -8.60 -0.37 100.16
C ARG A 708 -7.53 -0.03 99.14
N LEU A 709 -7.10 1.23 99.06
CA LEU A 709 -6.03 1.65 98.16
C LEU A 709 -4.67 1.03 98.54
N CYS A 710 -4.34 0.97 99.84
CA CYS A 710 -3.14 0.30 100.32
C CYS A 710 -3.15 -1.21 100.04
N SER A 711 -4.26 -1.91 100.29
CA SER A 711 -4.42 -3.32 99.95
C SER A 711 -4.27 -3.56 98.44
N ALA A 712 -4.93 -2.73 97.63
CA ALA A 712 -4.83 -2.80 96.17
C ALA A 712 -3.41 -2.50 95.67
N LEU A 713 -2.55 -1.82 96.42
CA LEU A 713 -1.14 -1.62 96.07
C LEU A 713 -0.25 -2.81 96.44
N GLN A 714 -0.58 -3.52 97.52
CA GLN A 714 0.17 -4.67 98.03
C GLN A 714 -0.19 -5.99 97.33
N GLU A 715 -1.38 -6.10 96.72
CA GLU A 715 -1.78 -7.26 95.92
C GLU A 715 -0.82 -7.52 94.74
N ASN A 716 -0.27 -8.73 94.64
CA ASN A 716 0.54 -9.12 93.50
C ASN A 716 -0.30 -9.13 92.21
N ALA A 717 0.24 -8.57 91.13
CA ALA A 717 -0.50 -8.42 89.87
C ALA A 717 -0.80 -9.76 89.14
N GLN A 718 -0.35 -10.91 89.67
CA GLN A 718 -0.42 -12.22 89.03
C GLN A 718 -1.61 -13.11 89.44
N ASP A 719 -2.47 -12.68 90.36
CA ASP A 719 -3.72 -13.39 90.71
C ASP A 719 -4.98 -12.78 90.05
#